data_AF-I4EC51-F1
#
_entry.id   AF-I4EC51-F1
#
_cell.length_a   1.000
_cell.length_b   1.000
_cell.length_c   1.000
_cell.angle_alpha   90.00
_cell.angle_beta   90.00
_cell.angle_gamma   90.00
#
_symmetry.space_group_name_H-M   'P 1'
#
loop_
_entity.id
_entity.type
_entity.pdbx_description
1 polymer ?
#
loop_
_entity_poly.entity_id
_entity_poly.type
_entity_poly.pdbx_seq_one_letter_code
_entity_poly.pdbx_strand_id
1 'polypeptide(L)'
;MKVFVLIALVALATAWPSFDFETLEGFQRDDPSVPTIKKQEEVNGLLWKVYDRLYNPELKSMAESFNPVADTSIYSDGGKAAQVLTRELNDNRLLEQHHWFSLFNPRQREEALMLFDVLMHCPKWDCFVKNAAYWREKMNEGEFVYALYTAVIHNDVAEGVILPPLYEVTPHMFTNSEVIMKAYTAKMKNTPGKFKMSFTGTKKNKEQRVAYFGEDIGMNTHHVTWHMDYPFWWKDSYGYHLDRKGELFFWAHHQLTVRFDAERLSNWLDPVDELHWEEPIVEGFAPHTMYKYGGEFPPRPDNVYFEDVDGIARVRDMLIMESRIRDAIAHGYIVDKTGTKIDIMNNEGIDKLGDIVESSLYSPNIQYYGQLHNLAHIMLGRQGDPHGKYNMTPGVMEHFETATRDPSFFRLHKYMDNIFKEHKDSLPPYTREELEFPGVAVESIGIEGELKTYYEEYEFDLRNAVDSAPGVEEVELMAVVNRLNHREFSFVADVNNNNGGEVLATMRIYLCPRRDNNGVILSYEKGHWYCIEMDKFWKKLSPGKNHIVRKSTESSVAVPDVPHFQTLRDAVSKGGDFEMKAFERACGIPNRMLLPKGMRDGMEFALLLAVTDGNEDAALSDPAETEFGGSHSHCGTHGEVYPDKRPMGYPIDRRIPDKRVYDETPNFKFNIVKVYHEEQN
;
A
#
# COMPACT_ATOMS: atom_id res chain seq x y z
N MET A 1 75.45 19.05 17.85
CA MET A 1 76.24 19.64 16.75
C MET A 1 76.05 18.76 15.52
N LYS A 2 75.44 19.32 14.46
CA LYS A 2 75.51 18.91 13.03
C LYS A 2 74.98 17.49 12.67
N VAL A 3 73.89 17.35 11.91
CA VAL A 3 73.76 17.51 10.43
C VAL A 3 74.56 16.39 9.72
N PHE A 4 74.12 15.60 8.71
CA PHE A 4 72.87 15.38 7.94
C PHE A 4 73.25 14.41 6.78
N VAL A 5 72.25 13.88 6.05
CA VAL A 5 72.28 13.35 4.65
C VAL A 5 72.63 11.85 4.45
N LEU A 6 71.67 10.95 4.10
CA LEU A 6 71.06 10.59 2.77
C LEU A 6 71.94 9.55 2.02
N ILE A 7 71.50 8.41 1.42
CA ILE A 7 70.41 8.08 0.47
C ILE A 7 70.20 6.54 0.39
N ALA A 8 68.94 6.10 0.32
CA ALA A 8 68.27 4.96 -0.39
C ALA A 8 68.92 3.54 -0.50
N LEU A 9 68.22 2.39 -0.52
CA LEU A 9 66.92 1.97 -1.11
C LEU A 9 66.34 0.69 -0.41
N VAL A 10 65.00 0.64 -0.27
CA VAL A 10 64.04 -0.51 -0.25
C VAL A 10 64.13 -1.62 0.82
N ALA A 11 63.14 -1.64 1.74
CA ALA A 11 62.17 -2.75 1.89
C ALA A 11 61.07 -2.44 2.94
N LEU A 12 59.81 -2.47 2.47
CA LEU A 12 58.57 -2.88 3.15
C LEU A 12 58.25 -2.33 4.55
N ALA A 13 57.33 -1.37 4.60
CA ALA A 13 56.45 -1.15 5.75
C ALA A 13 55.02 -0.85 5.30
N THR A 14 54.10 -1.51 5.99
CA THR A 14 52.65 -1.42 5.99
C THR A 14 52.10 0.01 5.93
N ALA A 15 51.20 0.27 4.98
CA ALA A 15 50.31 1.43 4.98
C ALA A 15 48.86 0.95 5.06
N TRP A 16 48.18 1.31 6.15
CA TRP A 16 46.73 1.42 6.21
C TRP A 16 46.32 2.61 5.31
N PRO A 17 45.29 2.49 4.45
CA PRO A 17 44.75 3.65 3.79
C PRO A 17 43.91 4.45 4.79
N SER A 18 44.25 5.73 4.91
CA SER A 18 43.37 6.79 5.35
C SER A 18 42.06 6.74 4.56
N PHE A 19 40.94 6.62 5.26
CA PHE A 19 39.60 6.80 4.68
C PHE A 19 39.47 8.24 4.23
N ASP A 20 39.38 8.42 2.91
CA ASP A 20 39.03 9.68 2.28
C ASP A 20 37.50 9.82 2.34
N PHE A 21 37.02 10.89 2.96
CA PHE A 21 35.60 11.13 3.26
C PHE A 21 34.83 11.77 2.08
N GLU A 22 35.28 11.55 0.84
CA GLU A 22 34.69 12.14 -0.38
C GLU A 22 34.04 11.11 -1.34
N THR A 23 33.73 9.89 -0.88
CA THR A 23 33.00 8.89 -1.70
C THR A 23 31.76 8.33 -1.00
N LEU A 24 30.85 9.24 -0.65
CA LEU A 24 29.46 8.94 -0.29
C LEU A 24 28.53 9.71 -1.25
N GLU A 25 28.75 9.56 -2.57
CA GLU A 25 27.69 9.79 -3.56
C GLU A 25 26.92 8.47 -3.71
N GLY A 26 25.88 8.34 -2.88
CA GLY A 26 24.97 7.20 -2.92
C GLY A 26 24.09 7.24 -4.16
N PHE A 27 24.19 6.19 -4.95
CA PHE A 27 23.10 5.54 -5.71
C PHE A 27 21.98 6.44 -6.24
N GLN A 28 22.26 7.06 -7.40
CA GLN A 28 21.24 7.29 -8.43
C GLN A 28 21.76 6.63 -9.71
N ARG A 29 21.22 5.47 -10.06
CA ARG A 29 21.38 4.89 -11.41
C ARG A 29 20.20 5.26 -12.28
N ASP A 30 19.86 6.54 -12.35
CA ASP A 30 19.10 6.97 -13.52
C ASP A 30 19.97 6.66 -14.75
N ASP A 31 19.33 6.21 -15.83
CA ASP A 31 19.97 6.11 -17.13
C ASP A 31 19.63 7.39 -17.89
N PRO A 32 20.38 8.50 -17.70
CA PRO A 32 20.08 9.78 -18.33
C PRO A 32 20.21 9.70 -19.87
N SER A 33 20.66 8.57 -20.41
CA SER A 33 20.73 8.35 -21.85
C SER A 33 19.38 8.05 -22.51
N VAL A 34 18.35 7.66 -21.73
CA VAL A 34 16.99 7.42 -22.24
C VAL A 34 16.00 8.40 -21.62
N PRO A 35 15.36 9.29 -22.40
CA PRO A 35 14.35 10.21 -21.88
C PRO A 35 13.18 9.48 -21.20
N THR A 36 12.70 9.98 -20.05
CA THR A 36 11.56 9.40 -19.31
C THR A 36 10.33 9.17 -20.19
N ILE A 37 10.05 10.07 -21.14
CA ILE A 37 8.94 9.92 -22.09
C ILE A 37 9.06 8.66 -22.96
N LYS A 38 10.29 8.25 -23.30
CA LYS A 38 10.54 7.00 -24.03
C LYS A 38 10.34 5.79 -23.14
N LYS A 39 10.85 5.84 -21.90
CA LYS A 39 10.60 4.79 -20.89
C LYS A 39 9.10 4.58 -20.69
N GLN A 40 8.35 5.68 -20.54
CA GLN A 40 6.90 5.70 -20.41
C GLN A 40 6.19 5.12 -21.65
N GLU A 41 6.62 5.46 -22.87
CA GLU A 41 6.08 4.89 -24.11
C GLU A 41 6.15 3.36 -24.10
N GLU A 42 7.30 2.83 -23.71
CA GLU A 42 7.58 1.39 -23.75
C GLU A 42 6.83 0.65 -22.65
N VAL A 43 6.77 1.18 -21.42
CA VAL A 43 5.94 0.62 -20.35
C VAL A 43 4.46 0.63 -20.73
N ASN A 44 3.96 1.74 -21.31
CA ASN A 44 2.60 1.79 -21.82
C ASN A 44 2.35 0.74 -22.91
N GLY A 45 3.33 0.52 -23.80
CA GLY A 45 3.26 -0.49 -24.86
C GLY A 45 3.27 -1.93 -24.32
N LEU A 46 4.01 -2.20 -23.24
CA LEU A 46 4.06 -3.49 -22.56
C LEU A 46 2.73 -3.81 -21.85
N LEU A 47 2.08 -2.82 -21.26
CA LEU A 47 0.85 -2.99 -20.48
C LEU A 47 -0.44 -2.87 -21.31
N TRP A 48 -0.37 -2.33 -22.53
CA TRP A 48 -1.52 -2.27 -23.42
C TRP A 48 -1.89 -3.67 -23.91
N LYS A 49 -3.18 -4.02 -23.80
CA LYS A 49 -3.76 -5.29 -24.26
C LYS A 49 -2.94 -6.48 -23.77
N VAL A 50 -2.76 -6.57 -22.46
CA VAL A 50 -1.84 -7.52 -21.82
C VAL A 50 -2.18 -8.99 -22.07
N TYR A 51 -3.45 -9.31 -22.36
CA TYR A 51 -3.89 -10.66 -22.72
C TYR A 51 -3.59 -11.07 -24.17
N ASP A 52 -3.17 -10.12 -25.01
CA ASP A 52 -2.85 -10.31 -26.41
C ASP A 52 -1.33 -10.18 -26.66
N ARG A 53 -0.88 -10.63 -27.83
CA ARG A 53 0.50 -10.43 -28.33
C ARG A 53 0.83 -8.94 -28.48
N LEU A 54 2.11 -8.58 -28.36
CA LEU A 54 2.59 -7.20 -28.45
C LEU A 54 2.13 -6.51 -29.75
N TYR A 55 1.49 -5.36 -29.59
CA TYR A 55 1.04 -4.50 -30.69
C TYR A 55 2.12 -3.52 -31.15
N ASN A 56 2.94 -3.01 -30.23
CA ASN A 56 4.00 -2.06 -30.55
C ASN A 56 5.07 -2.76 -31.42
N PRO A 57 5.33 -2.31 -32.66
CA PRO A 57 6.27 -2.97 -33.57
C PRO A 57 7.70 -3.01 -33.04
N GLU A 58 8.12 -2.00 -32.29
CA GLU A 58 9.46 -1.91 -31.71
C GLU A 58 9.62 -2.96 -30.60
N LEU A 59 8.70 -3.00 -29.63
CA LEU A 59 8.71 -4.00 -28.56
C LEU A 59 8.59 -5.43 -29.11
N LYS A 60 7.77 -5.63 -30.16
CA LYS A 60 7.67 -6.92 -30.84
C LYS A 60 9.00 -7.34 -31.48
N SER A 61 9.67 -6.42 -32.18
CA SER A 61 11.01 -6.65 -32.75
C SER A 61 12.04 -6.96 -31.66
N MET A 62 11.98 -6.27 -30.52
CA MET A 62 12.82 -6.58 -29.35
C MET A 62 12.55 -8.00 -28.84
N ALA A 63 11.30 -8.37 -28.62
CA ALA A 63 10.91 -9.68 -28.13
C ALA A 63 11.35 -10.83 -29.06
N GLU A 64 11.28 -10.62 -30.37
CA GLU A 64 11.65 -11.62 -31.39
C GLU A 64 13.17 -11.78 -31.56
N SER A 65 13.94 -10.71 -31.39
CA SER A 65 15.39 -10.69 -31.64
C SER A 65 16.25 -10.86 -30.39
N PHE A 66 15.70 -10.61 -29.21
CA PHE A 66 16.44 -10.66 -27.95
C PHE A 66 16.63 -12.09 -27.44
N ASN A 67 17.81 -12.36 -26.89
CA ASN A 67 18.12 -13.59 -26.17
C ASN A 67 18.66 -13.22 -24.78
N PRO A 68 17.91 -13.47 -23.69
CA PRO A 68 18.29 -13.07 -22.33
C PRO A 68 19.64 -13.63 -21.86
N VAL A 69 20.14 -14.73 -22.45
CA VAL A 69 21.37 -15.41 -22.02
C VAL A 69 22.51 -15.34 -23.04
N ALA A 70 22.33 -14.61 -24.15
CA ALA A 70 23.38 -14.48 -25.17
C ALA A 70 24.54 -13.59 -24.72
N ASP A 71 24.26 -12.52 -23.99
CA ASP A 71 25.24 -11.65 -23.37
C ASP A 71 24.90 -11.47 -21.89
N THR A 72 25.63 -12.14 -21.02
CA THR A 72 25.41 -12.08 -19.57
C THR A 72 26.03 -10.84 -18.92
N SER A 73 26.84 -10.06 -19.66
CA SER A 73 27.48 -8.85 -19.14
C SER A 73 26.52 -7.66 -19.01
N ILE A 74 25.33 -7.76 -19.62
CA ILE A 74 24.29 -6.74 -19.52
C ILE A 74 23.60 -6.71 -18.15
N TYR A 75 23.84 -7.70 -17.28
CA TYR A 75 23.25 -7.80 -15.94
C TYR A 75 24.28 -7.58 -14.84
N SER A 76 23.87 -7.00 -13.73
CA SER A 76 24.72 -6.73 -12.57
C SER A 76 25.12 -8.00 -11.78
N ASP A 77 24.36 -9.10 -11.90
CA ASP A 77 24.66 -10.39 -11.27
C ASP A 77 25.48 -11.36 -12.16
N GLY A 78 25.88 -10.91 -13.35
CA GLY A 78 26.52 -11.74 -14.37
C GLY A 78 25.55 -12.70 -15.07
N GLY A 79 24.26 -12.35 -15.13
CA GLY A 79 23.22 -13.04 -15.90
C GLY A 79 22.65 -14.30 -15.22
N LYS A 80 22.83 -14.46 -13.90
CA LYS A 80 22.39 -15.65 -13.18
C LYS A 80 20.86 -15.72 -13.13
N ALA A 81 20.19 -14.63 -12.79
CA ALA A 81 18.73 -14.52 -12.78
C ALA A 81 18.15 -14.88 -14.16
N ALA A 82 18.72 -14.30 -15.22
CA ALA A 82 18.29 -14.56 -16.60
C ALA A 82 18.47 -16.04 -17.00
N GLN A 83 19.59 -16.66 -16.60
CA GLN A 83 19.83 -18.09 -16.82
C GLN A 83 18.86 -19.00 -16.06
N VAL A 84 18.48 -18.63 -14.83
CA VAL A 84 17.51 -19.40 -14.03
C VAL A 84 16.14 -19.37 -14.70
N LEU A 85 15.62 -18.18 -15.02
CA LEU A 85 14.31 -18.05 -15.66
C LEU A 85 14.27 -18.69 -17.06
N THR A 86 15.34 -18.52 -17.85
CA THR A 86 15.48 -19.18 -19.16
C THR A 86 15.49 -20.70 -19.05
N ARG A 87 16.05 -21.26 -17.97
CA ARG A 87 16.01 -22.71 -17.72
C ARG A 87 14.59 -23.19 -17.46
N GLU A 88 13.84 -22.52 -16.59
CA GLU A 88 12.45 -22.88 -16.28
C GLU A 88 11.55 -22.79 -17.53
N LEU A 89 11.77 -21.79 -18.39
CA LEU A 89 11.11 -21.70 -19.70
C LEU A 89 11.46 -22.92 -20.59
N ASN A 90 12.75 -23.21 -20.76
CA ASN A 90 13.21 -24.32 -21.63
C ASN A 90 12.74 -25.68 -21.13
N ASP A 91 12.60 -25.85 -19.82
CA ASP A 91 12.10 -27.06 -19.17
C ASP A 91 10.56 -27.14 -19.17
N ASN A 92 9.85 -26.13 -19.71
CA ASN A 92 8.39 -26.00 -19.72
C ASN A 92 7.77 -26.07 -18.31
N ARG A 93 8.38 -25.36 -17.36
CA ARG A 93 7.98 -25.34 -15.94
C ARG A 93 7.29 -24.05 -15.50
N LEU A 94 7.10 -23.11 -16.42
CA LEU A 94 6.37 -21.87 -16.16
C LEU A 94 4.86 -22.06 -16.32
N LEU A 95 4.07 -21.26 -15.62
CA LEU A 95 2.63 -21.18 -15.74
C LEU A 95 2.24 -20.82 -17.17
N GLU A 96 1.20 -21.48 -17.67
CA GLU A 96 0.69 -21.17 -19.00
C GLU A 96 0.07 -19.77 -19.07
N GLN A 97 0.16 -19.17 -20.26
CA GLN A 97 -0.61 -17.96 -20.58
C GLN A 97 -2.10 -18.26 -20.52
N HIS A 98 -2.92 -17.23 -20.31
CA HIS A 98 -4.37 -17.36 -20.22
C HIS A 98 -4.83 -18.23 -19.03
N HIS A 99 -4.18 -18.03 -17.89
CA HIS A 99 -4.51 -18.68 -16.62
C HIS A 99 -4.54 -17.63 -15.49
N TRP A 100 -5.32 -17.88 -14.43
CA TRP A 100 -5.32 -17.01 -13.26
C TRP A 100 -3.95 -17.05 -12.55
N PHE A 101 -3.54 -15.90 -12.04
CA PHE A 101 -2.36 -15.72 -11.19
C PHE A 101 -2.81 -15.25 -9.81
N SER A 102 -2.26 -15.84 -8.76
CA SER A 102 -2.38 -15.33 -7.39
C SER A 102 -0.99 -15.21 -6.79
N LEU A 103 -0.66 -14.02 -6.28
CA LEU A 103 0.58 -13.79 -5.56
C LEU A 103 0.71 -14.69 -4.32
N PHE A 104 -0.40 -15.17 -3.76
CA PHE A 104 -0.37 -16.04 -2.59
C PHE A 104 0.02 -17.49 -2.94
N ASN A 105 -0.15 -17.92 -4.18
CA ASN A 105 0.33 -19.23 -4.63
C ASN A 105 1.87 -19.26 -4.65
N PRO A 106 2.54 -20.16 -3.88
CA PRO A 106 4.00 -20.14 -3.76
C PRO A 106 4.75 -20.33 -5.08
N ARG A 107 4.25 -21.19 -5.98
CA ARG A 107 4.93 -21.49 -7.24
C ARG A 107 4.75 -20.38 -8.26
N GLN A 108 3.52 -19.88 -8.44
CA GLN A 108 3.26 -18.75 -9.33
C GLN A 108 4.02 -17.50 -8.88
N ARG A 109 4.05 -17.24 -7.56
CA ARG A 109 4.88 -16.18 -6.98
C ARG A 109 6.36 -16.40 -7.30
N GLU A 110 6.90 -17.60 -7.09
CA GLU A 110 8.30 -17.90 -7.40
C GLU A 110 8.65 -17.53 -8.86
N GLU A 111 7.78 -17.90 -9.81
CA GLU A 111 7.97 -17.62 -11.24
C GLU A 111 7.90 -16.12 -11.55
N ALA A 112 6.91 -15.39 -11.02
CA ALA A 112 6.85 -13.93 -11.14
C ALA A 112 8.11 -13.26 -10.55
N LEU A 113 8.60 -13.77 -9.41
CA LEU A 113 9.81 -13.24 -8.77
C LEU A 113 11.08 -13.55 -9.54
N MET A 114 11.13 -14.62 -10.34
CA MET A 114 12.26 -14.85 -11.24
C MET A 114 12.35 -13.76 -12.31
N LEU A 115 11.21 -13.30 -12.85
CA LEU A 115 11.20 -12.17 -13.79
C LEU A 115 11.56 -10.87 -13.10
N PHE A 116 10.99 -10.60 -11.92
CA PHE A 116 11.36 -9.45 -11.11
C PHE A 116 12.87 -9.41 -10.86
N ASP A 117 13.48 -10.54 -10.48
CA ASP A 117 14.91 -10.67 -10.23
C ASP A 117 15.75 -10.35 -11.47
N VAL A 118 15.32 -10.79 -12.66
CA VAL A 118 15.96 -10.41 -13.94
C VAL A 118 15.92 -8.90 -14.16
N LEU A 119 14.75 -8.28 -13.95
CA LEU A 119 14.56 -6.85 -14.18
C LEU A 119 15.34 -6.00 -13.17
N MET A 120 15.41 -6.40 -11.90
CA MET A 120 16.22 -5.72 -10.87
C MET A 120 17.72 -5.75 -11.17
N HIS A 121 18.19 -6.80 -11.84
CA HIS A 121 19.60 -6.93 -12.22
C HIS A 121 19.95 -6.24 -13.55
N CYS A 122 19.01 -5.53 -14.19
CA CYS A 122 19.30 -4.69 -15.35
C CYS A 122 19.81 -3.31 -14.93
N PRO A 123 21.08 -2.95 -15.20
CA PRO A 123 21.68 -1.67 -14.80
C PRO A 123 21.38 -0.52 -15.78
N LYS A 124 20.70 -0.81 -16.90
CA LYS A 124 20.36 0.14 -17.96
C LYS A 124 18.97 -0.15 -18.49
N TRP A 125 18.32 0.89 -19.01
CA TRP A 125 16.96 0.77 -19.52
C TRP A 125 16.84 -0.21 -20.71
N ASP A 126 17.83 -0.24 -21.61
CA ASP A 126 17.86 -1.17 -22.75
C ASP A 126 17.82 -2.65 -22.32
N CYS A 127 18.50 -3.03 -21.24
CA CYS A 127 18.41 -4.38 -20.66
C CYS A 127 17.00 -4.65 -20.12
N PHE A 128 16.46 -3.67 -19.39
CA PHE A 128 15.16 -3.76 -18.72
C PHE A 128 14.04 -3.98 -19.73
N VAL A 129 13.92 -3.09 -20.72
CA VAL A 129 12.83 -3.14 -21.71
C VAL A 129 12.92 -4.36 -22.62
N LYS A 130 14.12 -4.79 -23.03
CA LYS A 130 14.28 -6.00 -23.86
C LYS A 130 13.88 -7.26 -23.12
N ASN A 131 14.26 -7.39 -21.84
CA ASN A 131 13.80 -8.49 -21.00
C ASN A 131 12.28 -8.44 -20.81
N ALA A 132 11.72 -7.28 -20.46
CA ALA A 132 10.27 -7.13 -20.28
C ALA A 132 9.51 -7.50 -21.56
N ALA A 133 9.94 -7.03 -22.73
CA ALA A 133 9.32 -7.36 -24.02
C ALA A 133 9.41 -8.87 -24.34
N TYR A 134 10.57 -9.49 -24.12
CA TYR A 134 10.76 -10.92 -24.33
C TYR A 134 9.87 -11.76 -23.42
N TRP A 135 9.86 -11.47 -22.11
CA TRP A 135 9.13 -12.26 -21.13
C TRP A 135 7.62 -12.05 -21.19
N ARG A 136 7.13 -10.87 -21.59
CA ARG A 136 5.72 -10.63 -21.89
C ARG A 136 5.14 -11.65 -22.88
N GLU A 137 5.94 -12.08 -23.84
CA GLU A 137 5.52 -13.03 -24.88
C GLU A 137 5.60 -14.50 -24.46
N LYS A 138 6.19 -14.80 -23.28
CA LYS A 138 6.53 -16.15 -22.84
C LYS A 138 5.89 -16.55 -21.51
N MET A 139 5.62 -15.59 -20.63
CA MET A 139 5.06 -15.82 -19.30
C MET A 139 3.57 -15.55 -19.25
N ASN A 140 2.93 -16.09 -18.21
CA ASN A 140 1.58 -15.73 -17.83
C ASN A 140 1.45 -14.21 -17.63
N GLU A 141 0.36 -13.64 -18.13
CA GLU A 141 0.10 -12.20 -18.10
C GLU A 141 0.00 -11.62 -16.69
N GLY A 142 -0.51 -12.37 -15.70
CA GLY A 142 -0.62 -11.92 -14.32
C GLY A 142 0.75 -11.89 -13.63
N GLU A 143 1.56 -12.92 -13.83
CA GLU A 143 2.95 -12.96 -13.36
C GLU A 143 3.77 -11.83 -13.98
N PHE A 144 3.61 -11.60 -15.28
CA PHE A 144 4.28 -10.53 -16.01
C PHE A 144 3.88 -9.15 -15.48
N VAL A 145 2.58 -8.87 -15.35
CA VAL A 145 2.08 -7.57 -14.84
C VAL A 145 2.62 -7.33 -13.44
N TYR A 146 2.54 -8.33 -12.55
CA TYR A 146 3.03 -8.21 -11.20
C TYR A 146 4.53 -7.87 -11.17
N ALA A 147 5.35 -8.66 -11.86
CA ALA A 147 6.80 -8.48 -11.90
C ALA A 147 7.21 -7.16 -12.53
N LEU A 148 6.53 -6.71 -13.60
CA LEU A 148 6.81 -5.43 -14.24
C LEU A 148 6.46 -4.25 -13.33
N TYR A 149 5.29 -4.28 -12.68
CA TYR A 149 4.88 -3.21 -11.76
C TYR A 149 5.87 -3.07 -10.60
N THR A 150 6.21 -4.17 -9.93
CA THR A 150 7.14 -4.13 -8.80
C THR A 150 8.56 -3.77 -9.24
N ALA A 151 9.02 -4.22 -10.41
CA ALA A 151 10.33 -3.84 -10.93
C ALA A 151 10.41 -2.37 -11.35
N VAL A 152 9.34 -1.80 -11.92
CA VAL A 152 9.27 -0.35 -12.22
C VAL A 152 9.28 0.48 -10.94
N ILE A 153 8.57 0.02 -9.90
CA ILE A 153 8.57 0.68 -8.60
C ILE A 153 9.98 0.67 -8.00
N HIS A 154 10.67 -0.48 -7.98
CA HIS A 154 11.89 -0.66 -7.18
C HIS A 154 13.22 -0.43 -7.91
N ASN A 155 13.24 -0.34 -9.24
CA ASN A 155 14.49 -0.19 -10.00
C ASN A 155 14.70 1.25 -10.47
N ASP A 156 15.79 1.89 -10.02
CA ASP A 156 16.21 3.25 -10.39
C ASP A 156 16.19 3.54 -11.90
N VAL A 157 16.45 2.53 -12.76
CA VAL A 157 16.44 2.74 -14.21
C VAL A 157 15.05 3.14 -14.73
N ALA A 158 14.00 2.83 -13.99
CA ALA A 158 12.59 3.14 -14.28
C ALA A 158 12.09 4.40 -13.55
N GLU A 159 12.95 5.15 -12.85
CA GLU A 159 12.58 6.38 -12.15
C GLU A 159 11.83 7.35 -13.08
N GLY A 160 10.76 7.96 -12.55
CA GLY A 160 9.86 8.87 -13.28
C GLY A 160 8.84 8.18 -14.20
N VAL A 161 8.85 6.86 -14.34
CA VAL A 161 7.79 6.12 -15.04
C VAL A 161 6.54 6.04 -14.17
N ILE A 162 5.40 6.37 -14.76
CA ILE A 162 4.09 6.33 -14.12
C ILE A 162 3.37 5.07 -14.56
N LEU A 163 3.06 4.22 -13.60
CA LEU A 163 2.32 2.98 -13.87
C LEU A 163 0.84 3.29 -14.15
N PRO A 164 0.27 2.76 -15.24
CA PRO A 164 -1.16 2.84 -15.50
C PRO A 164 -1.98 2.25 -14.35
N PRO A 165 -3.22 2.72 -14.13
CA PRO A 165 -4.08 2.13 -13.12
C PRO A 165 -4.40 0.67 -13.46
N LEU A 166 -4.23 -0.25 -12.50
CA LEU A 166 -4.52 -1.67 -12.70
C LEU A 166 -5.98 -1.94 -13.08
N TYR A 167 -6.92 -1.08 -12.66
CA TYR A 167 -8.32 -1.18 -13.07
C TYR A 167 -8.55 -0.93 -14.58
N GLU A 168 -7.58 -0.38 -15.30
CA GLU A 168 -7.58 -0.29 -16.77
C GLU A 168 -6.60 -1.27 -17.43
N VAL A 169 -5.64 -1.86 -16.71
CA VAL A 169 -4.72 -2.90 -17.25
C VAL A 169 -5.33 -4.30 -17.15
N THR A 170 -5.91 -4.64 -16.01
CA THR A 170 -6.61 -5.91 -15.74
C THR A 170 -8.04 -5.66 -15.22
N PRO A 171 -8.95 -5.09 -16.04
CA PRO A 171 -10.23 -4.57 -15.53
C PRO A 171 -11.14 -5.61 -14.85
N HIS A 172 -10.97 -6.89 -15.17
CA HIS A 172 -11.64 -8.02 -14.53
C HIS A 172 -11.50 -8.06 -13.01
N MET A 173 -10.35 -7.61 -12.48
CA MET A 173 -10.10 -7.58 -11.04
C MET A 173 -10.84 -6.44 -10.34
N PHE A 174 -11.38 -5.47 -11.09
CA PHE A 174 -12.00 -4.26 -10.54
C PHE A 174 -13.46 -4.08 -10.95
N THR A 175 -13.97 -4.93 -11.85
CA THR A 175 -15.27 -4.74 -12.51
C THR A 175 -16.17 -5.96 -12.32
N ASN A 176 -17.42 -5.75 -11.93
CA ASN A 176 -18.41 -6.82 -11.77
C ASN A 176 -18.67 -7.56 -13.10
N SER A 177 -18.94 -8.87 -13.01
CA SER A 177 -19.15 -9.76 -14.16
C SER A 177 -20.25 -9.25 -15.09
N GLU A 178 -21.31 -8.64 -14.57
CA GLU A 178 -22.39 -8.07 -15.39
C GLU A 178 -21.87 -7.02 -16.38
N VAL A 179 -20.98 -6.14 -15.92
CA VAL A 179 -20.44 -5.04 -16.72
C VAL A 179 -19.40 -5.58 -17.71
N ILE A 180 -18.58 -6.54 -17.30
CA ILE A 180 -17.68 -7.28 -18.21
C ILE A 180 -18.48 -7.97 -19.33
N MET A 181 -19.57 -8.67 -19.02
CA MET A 181 -20.42 -9.33 -20.03
C MET A 181 -21.07 -8.33 -21.00
N LYS A 182 -21.46 -7.13 -20.51
CA LYS A 182 -21.95 -6.04 -21.37
C LYS A 182 -20.85 -5.53 -22.30
N ALA A 183 -19.63 -5.34 -21.80
CA ALA A 183 -18.47 -4.96 -22.60
C ALA A 183 -18.14 -6.02 -23.67
N TYR A 184 -18.18 -7.30 -23.33
CA TYR A 184 -18.03 -8.41 -24.29
C TYR A 184 -19.10 -8.35 -25.39
N THR A 185 -20.36 -8.15 -25.01
CA THR A 185 -21.48 -8.02 -25.96
C THR A 185 -21.30 -6.84 -26.90
N ALA A 186 -20.87 -5.70 -26.37
CA ALA A 186 -20.60 -4.49 -27.12
C ALA A 186 -19.45 -4.68 -28.11
N LYS A 187 -18.36 -5.34 -27.70
CA LYS A 187 -17.27 -5.71 -28.60
C LYS A 187 -17.72 -6.65 -29.71
N MET A 188 -18.48 -7.70 -29.39
CA MET A 188 -19.03 -8.64 -30.39
C MET A 188 -19.95 -7.97 -31.42
N LYS A 189 -20.66 -6.91 -31.01
CA LYS A 189 -21.54 -6.11 -31.90
C LYS A 189 -20.82 -4.93 -32.56
N ASN A 190 -19.53 -4.76 -32.29
CA ASN A 190 -18.74 -3.60 -32.71
C ASN A 190 -19.44 -2.25 -32.38
N THR A 191 -20.02 -2.13 -31.19
CA THR A 191 -20.80 -0.97 -30.76
C THR A 191 -20.19 -0.37 -29.51
N PRO A 192 -19.82 0.93 -29.49
CA PRO A 192 -19.34 1.60 -28.29
C PRO A 192 -20.35 1.54 -27.14
N GLY A 193 -19.85 1.56 -25.90
CA GLY A 193 -20.74 1.47 -24.74
C GLY A 193 -20.15 2.04 -23.47
N LYS A 194 -21.03 2.66 -22.68
CA LYS A 194 -20.76 3.09 -21.30
C LYS A 194 -21.70 2.32 -20.38
N PHE A 195 -21.13 1.60 -19.42
CA PHE A 195 -21.87 0.64 -18.59
C PHE A 195 -21.81 1.04 -17.13
N LYS A 196 -22.97 1.38 -16.56
CA LYS A 196 -23.08 1.70 -15.14
C LYS A 196 -22.87 0.44 -14.29
N MET A 197 -21.90 0.51 -13.39
CA MET A 197 -21.64 -0.46 -12.34
C MET A 197 -22.59 -0.22 -11.16
N SER A 198 -23.00 -1.30 -10.52
CA SER A 198 -23.71 -1.29 -9.24
C SER A 198 -22.96 -2.13 -8.24
N PHE A 199 -22.85 -1.64 -7.00
CA PHE A 199 -22.22 -2.38 -5.90
C PHE A 199 -22.88 -3.74 -5.67
N THR A 200 -22.08 -4.70 -5.19
CA THR A 200 -22.55 -6.09 -5.00
C THR A 200 -23.66 -6.21 -3.96
N GLY A 201 -24.38 -7.34 -4.01
CA GLY A 201 -25.43 -7.67 -3.05
C GLY A 201 -26.76 -6.94 -3.29
N THR A 202 -27.58 -6.88 -2.26
CA THR A 202 -28.91 -6.24 -2.30
C THR A 202 -29.12 -5.38 -1.07
N LYS A 203 -30.10 -4.46 -1.11
CA LYS A 203 -30.43 -3.60 0.04
C LYS A 203 -30.84 -4.36 1.31
N LYS A 204 -31.15 -5.66 1.19
CA LYS A 204 -31.42 -6.54 2.34
C LYS A 204 -30.14 -6.92 3.09
N ASN A 205 -29.01 -7.02 2.39
CA ASN A 205 -27.71 -7.19 3.02
C ASN A 205 -27.26 -5.82 3.56
N LYS A 206 -27.11 -5.71 4.89
CA LYS A 206 -26.68 -4.47 5.54
C LYS A 206 -25.26 -4.07 5.12
N GLU A 207 -24.41 -5.05 4.82
CA GLU A 207 -23.02 -4.81 4.43
C GLU A 207 -22.91 -4.08 3.09
N GLN A 208 -23.92 -4.21 2.21
CA GLN A 208 -23.99 -3.43 0.96
C GLN A 208 -23.94 -1.91 1.23
N ARG A 209 -24.40 -1.45 2.40
CA ARG A 209 -24.40 -0.01 2.74
C ARG A 209 -23.01 0.60 2.70
N VAL A 210 -21.97 -0.19 2.96
CA VAL A 210 -20.56 0.24 2.98
C VAL A 210 -19.75 -0.36 1.83
N ALA A 211 -20.39 -1.02 0.85
CA ALA A 211 -19.72 -1.58 -0.32
C ALA A 211 -18.95 -0.51 -1.12
N TYR A 212 -19.39 0.76 -1.08
CA TYR A 212 -18.67 1.87 -1.72
C TYR A 212 -17.26 2.11 -1.17
N PHE A 213 -16.90 1.53 -0.02
CA PHE A 213 -15.54 1.63 0.53
C PHE A 213 -14.66 0.50 -0.02
N GLY A 214 -15.05 -0.76 0.22
CA GLY A 214 -14.27 -1.93 -0.17
C GLY A 214 -14.28 -2.24 -1.68
N GLU A 215 -15.30 -1.82 -2.41
CA GLU A 215 -15.38 -1.98 -3.87
C GLU A 215 -14.88 -0.76 -4.65
N ASP A 216 -14.45 0.30 -3.96
CA ASP A 216 -13.87 1.47 -4.62
C ASP A 216 -12.55 1.09 -5.32
N ILE A 217 -12.45 1.45 -6.59
CA ILE A 217 -11.31 1.07 -7.44
C ILE A 217 -9.99 1.72 -6.99
N GLY A 218 -10.05 2.90 -6.38
CA GLY A 218 -8.87 3.58 -5.84
C GLY A 218 -8.43 3.02 -4.51
N MET A 219 -9.35 2.62 -3.64
CA MET A 219 -9.03 1.91 -2.39
C MET A 219 -8.34 0.58 -2.67
N ASN A 220 -8.86 -0.18 -3.64
CA ASN A 220 -8.21 -1.42 -4.09
C ASN A 220 -6.84 -1.13 -4.75
N THR A 221 -6.70 -0.04 -5.50
CA THR A 221 -5.40 0.39 -6.06
C THR A 221 -4.40 0.75 -4.95
N HIS A 222 -4.83 1.52 -3.94
CA HIS A 222 -4.01 1.84 -2.78
C HIS A 222 -3.46 0.57 -2.10
N HIS A 223 -4.35 -0.40 -1.85
CA HIS A 223 -3.99 -1.63 -1.17
C HIS A 223 -2.98 -2.47 -1.96
N VAL A 224 -3.21 -2.69 -3.26
CA VAL A 224 -2.23 -3.43 -4.10
C VAL A 224 -0.92 -2.67 -4.26
N THR A 225 -0.95 -1.34 -4.42
CA THR A 225 0.29 -0.55 -4.53
C THR A 225 1.07 -0.55 -3.22
N TRP A 226 0.42 -0.51 -2.05
CA TRP A 226 1.11 -0.64 -0.75
C TRP A 226 1.90 -1.96 -0.67
N HIS A 227 1.30 -3.06 -1.10
CA HIS A 227 1.98 -4.37 -1.16
C HIS A 227 3.01 -4.50 -2.28
N MET A 228 2.97 -3.63 -3.29
CA MET A 228 4.03 -3.53 -4.30
C MET A 228 5.20 -2.66 -3.82
N ASP A 229 4.95 -1.62 -3.01
CA ASP A 229 5.98 -0.80 -2.35
C ASP A 229 6.67 -1.58 -1.21
N TYR A 230 5.90 -2.40 -0.48
CA TYR A 230 6.37 -3.14 0.69
C TYR A 230 6.07 -4.65 0.60
N PRO A 231 6.63 -5.37 -0.39
CA PRO A 231 6.29 -6.77 -0.59
C PRO A 231 6.82 -7.67 0.53
N PHE A 232 5.98 -8.58 1.03
CA PHE A 232 6.36 -9.56 2.06
C PHE A 232 7.52 -10.48 1.65
N TRP A 233 7.79 -10.63 0.35
CA TRP A 233 8.86 -11.45 -0.21
C TRP A 233 10.18 -10.67 -0.45
N TRP A 234 10.25 -9.40 -0.07
CA TRP A 234 11.43 -8.56 -0.28
C TRP A 234 12.67 -9.12 0.43
N LYS A 235 13.83 -8.90 -0.18
CA LYS A 235 15.14 -9.16 0.42
C LYS A 235 16.04 -7.96 0.18
N ASP A 236 16.80 -7.55 1.19
CA ASP A 236 17.76 -6.44 1.05
C ASP A 236 18.80 -6.68 -0.05
N SER A 237 19.03 -7.94 -0.43
CA SER A 237 19.88 -8.30 -1.57
C SER A 237 19.40 -7.73 -2.91
N TYR A 238 18.16 -7.26 -3.02
CA TYR A 238 17.63 -6.60 -4.22
C TYR A 238 18.09 -5.15 -4.37
N GLY A 239 18.75 -4.57 -3.36
CA GLY A 239 19.44 -3.29 -3.51
C GLY A 239 19.43 -2.44 -2.24
N TYR A 240 18.34 -2.49 -1.47
CA TYR A 240 18.16 -1.66 -0.29
C TYR A 240 17.20 -2.30 0.73
N HIS A 241 17.24 -1.76 1.96
CA HIS A 241 16.36 -2.15 3.04
C HIS A 241 15.08 -1.31 3.02
N LEU A 242 13.93 -1.97 3.09
CA LEU A 242 12.64 -1.32 3.33
C LEU A 242 12.49 -0.95 4.81
N ASP A 243 12.79 0.31 5.14
CA ASP A 243 12.78 0.82 6.52
C ASP A 243 11.39 0.75 7.16
N ARG A 244 11.33 0.27 8.41
CA ARG A 244 10.11 0.12 9.22
C ARG A 244 8.94 -0.57 8.54
N LYS A 245 9.22 -1.47 7.58
CA LYS A 245 8.21 -2.19 6.79
C LYS A 245 7.17 -2.89 7.67
N GLY A 246 7.59 -3.56 8.75
CA GLY A 246 6.69 -4.28 9.63
C GLY A 246 5.76 -3.35 10.40
N GLU A 247 6.24 -2.17 10.79
CA GLU A 247 5.39 -1.18 11.45
C GLU A 247 4.45 -0.48 10.47
N LEU A 248 4.91 -0.20 9.24
CA LEU A 248 4.06 0.27 8.14
C LEU A 248 2.95 -0.73 7.82
N PHE A 249 3.26 -2.03 7.86
CA PHE A 249 2.27 -3.09 7.67
C PHE A 249 1.16 -2.98 8.71
N PHE A 250 1.51 -2.90 10.00
CA PHE A 250 0.55 -2.66 11.07
C PHE A 250 -0.27 -1.39 10.79
N TRP A 251 0.41 -0.26 10.53
CA TRP A 251 -0.25 1.03 10.49
C TRP A 251 -1.20 1.20 9.31
N ALA A 252 -0.80 0.77 8.10
CA ALA A 252 -1.65 0.84 6.92
C ALA A 252 -2.94 0.02 7.11
N HIS A 253 -2.84 -1.19 7.66
CA HIS A 253 -4.00 -2.07 7.88
C HIS A 253 -4.86 -1.63 9.08
N HIS A 254 -4.24 -1.08 10.13
CA HIS A 254 -4.95 -0.40 11.22
C HIS A 254 -5.80 0.75 10.67
N GLN A 255 -5.18 1.65 9.88
CA GLN A 255 -5.85 2.80 9.28
C GLN A 255 -6.97 2.40 8.30
N LEU A 256 -6.79 1.34 7.51
CA LEU A 256 -7.86 0.78 6.68
C LEU A 256 -9.04 0.27 7.51
N THR A 257 -8.77 -0.42 8.62
CA THR A 257 -9.79 -0.99 9.50
C THR A 257 -10.60 0.11 10.21
N VAL A 258 -9.94 1.12 10.76
CA VAL A 258 -10.63 2.24 11.46
C VAL A 258 -11.37 3.15 10.48
N ARG A 259 -10.86 3.32 9.25
CA ARG A 259 -11.61 4.02 8.19
C ARG A 259 -12.88 3.25 7.82
N PHE A 260 -12.80 1.93 7.66
CA PHE A 260 -13.98 1.12 7.40
C PHE A 260 -14.99 1.20 8.54
N ASP A 261 -14.55 1.14 9.80
CA ASP A 261 -15.43 1.33 10.96
C ASP A 261 -16.11 2.70 10.98
N ALA A 262 -15.41 3.76 10.56
CA ALA A 262 -16.03 5.08 10.43
C ALA A 262 -17.13 5.08 9.35
N GLU A 263 -16.94 4.41 8.21
CA GLU A 263 -18.01 4.22 7.21
C GLU A 263 -19.19 3.42 7.77
N ARG A 264 -18.93 2.41 8.60
CA ARG A 264 -19.96 1.62 9.26
C ARG A 264 -20.80 2.48 10.19
N LEU A 265 -20.16 3.30 11.04
CA LEU A 265 -20.84 4.26 11.90
C LEU A 265 -21.69 5.25 11.10
N SER A 266 -21.17 5.76 9.98
CA SER A 266 -21.90 6.64 9.07
C SER A 266 -23.13 6.02 8.41
N ASN A 267 -23.23 4.68 8.41
CA ASN A 267 -24.35 3.93 7.83
C ASN A 267 -25.14 3.12 8.87
N TRP A 268 -25.08 3.53 10.15
CA TRP A 268 -25.79 2.93 11.29
C TRP A 268 -25.48 1.44 11.49
N LEU A 269 -24.22 1.08 11.30
CA LEU A 269 -23.69 -0.24 11.57
C LEU A 269 -22.73 -0.15 12.76
N ASP A 270 -22.73 -1.19 13.58
CA ASP A 270 -21.72 -1.36 14.63
C ASP A 270 -20.34 -1.57 13.97
N PRO A 271 -19.23 -1.21 14.65
CA PRO A 271 -17.88 -1.58 14.22
C PRO A 271 -17.79 -3.07 13.86
N VAL A 272 -16.85 -3.42 12.97
CA VAL A 272 -16.64 -4.84 12.64
C VAL A 272 -16.23 -5.61 13.88
N ASP A 273 -16.77 -6.82 14.00
CA ASP A 273 -16.26 -7.79 14.96
C ASP A 273 -14.91 -8.34 14.49
N GLU A 274 -14.14 -8.92 15.39
CA GLU A 274 -12.91 -9.61 15.00
C GLU A 274 -13.20 -11.04 14.50
N LEU A 275 -12.31 -11.56 13.67
CA LEU A 275 -12.37 -12.95 13.23
C LEU A 275 -11.91 -13.89 14.36
N HIS A 276 -12.60 -15.00 14.54
CA HIS A 276 -12.17 -16.10 15.40
C HIS A 276 -12.15 -17.42 14.63
N TRP A 277 -11.06 -18.18 14.73
CA TRP A 277 -10.86 -19.43 13.98
C TRP A 277 -11.82 -20.56 14.36
N GLU A 278 -12.37 -20.53 15.57
CA GLU A 278 -13.29 -21.55 16.10
C GLU A 278 -14.76 -21.12 16.05
N GLU A 279 -15.05 -19.92 15.55
CA GLU A 279 -16.40 -19.36 15.42
C GLU A 279 -16.83 -19.27 13.95
N PRO A 280 -18.15 -19.21 13.67
CA PRO A 280 -18.60 -19.05 12.29
C PRO A 280 -18.29 -17.66 11.75
N ILE A 281 -17.90 -17.58 10.48
CA ILE A 281 -17.81 -16.35 9.71
C ILE A 281 -19.25 -15.91 9.42
N VAL A 282 -19.77 -14.99 10.23
CA VAL A 282 -21.19 -14.58 10.18
C VAL A 282 -21.55 -14.00 8.80
N GLU A 283 -20.72 -13.11 8.27
CA GLU A 283 -20.91 -12.47 6.96
C GLU A 283 -20.19 -13.22 5.83
N GLY A 284 -21.00 -13.86 4.99
CA GLY A 284 -20.59 -14.38 3.70
C GLY A 284 -20.41 -13.27 2.66
N PHE A 285 -19.99 -13.67 1.46
CA PHE A 285 -19.76 -12.76 0.36
C PHE A 285 -19.99 -13.45 -0.98
N ALA A 286 -20.69 -12.77 -1.89
CA ALA A 286 -20.84 -13.17 -3.28
C ALA A 286 -20.18 -12.09 -4.16
N PRO A 287 -18.97 -12.35 -4.70
CA PRO A 287 -18.20 -11.31 -5.38
C PRO A 287 -18.86 -10.71 -6.62
N HIS A 288 -19.65 -11.51 -7.35
CA HIS A 288 -20.21 -11.12 -8.65
C HIS A 288 -19.15 -10.53 -9.61
N THR A 289 -17.94 -11.08 -9.55
CA THR A 289 -16.77 -10.76 -10.37
C THR A 289 -16.23 -12.05 -10.99
N MET A 290 -15.41 -11.92 -12.03
CA MET A 290 -14.82 -13.06 -12.72
C MET A 290 -13.39 -12.76 -13.14
N TYR A 291 -12.53 -13.77 -13.14
CA TYR A 291 -11.25 -13.70 -13.83
C TYR A 291 -11.45 -13.55 -15.33
N LYS A 292 -10.46 -12.95 -16.01
CA LYS A 292 -10.39 -13.03 -17.47
C LYS A 292 -10.32 -14.50 -17.92
N TYR A 293 -9.45 -15.26 -17.27
CA TYR A 293 -9.28 -16.70 -17.44
C TYR A 293 -9.27 -17.39 -16.08
N GLY A 294 -10.21 -18.31 -15.85
CA GLY A 294 -10.39 -19.00 -14.56
C GLY A 294 -11.85 -19.19 -14.17
N GLY A 295 -12.73 -18.28 -14.59
CA GLY A 295 -14.16 -18.32 -14.26
C GLY A 295 -14.56 -17.29 -13.20
N GLU A 296 -15.71 -17.49 -12.57
CA GLU A 296 -16.19 -16.60 -11.50
C GLU A 296 -15.41 -16.81 -10.21
N PHE A 297 -15.24 -15.72 -9.44
CA PHE A 297 -14.72 -15.84 -8.08
C PHE A 297 -15.68 -16.65 -7.20
N PRO A 298 -15.17 -17.53 -6.32
CA PRO A 298 -16.01 -18.36 -5.47
C PRO A 298 -16.79 -17.49 -4.45
N PRO A 299 -18.08 -17.75 -4.25
CA PRO A 299 -18.83 -17.16 -3.15
C PRO A 299 -18.56 -17.91 -1.84
N ARG A 300 -18.66 -17.21 -0.71
CA ARG A 300 -18.68 -17.79 0.64
C ARG A 300 -20.07 -17.59 1.25
N PRO A 301 -20.77 -18.66 1.68
CA PRO A 301 -22.05 -18.52 2.37
C PRO A 301 -21.92 -17.82 3.73
N ASP A 302 -23.04 -17.28 4.24
CA ASP A 302 -23.12 -16.74 5.60
C ASP A 302 -23.01 -17.86 6.65
N ASN A 303 -22.47 -17.54 7.82
CA ASN A 303 -22.37 -18.41 9.00
C ASN A 303 -21.64 -19.75 8.76
N VAL A 304 -20.61 -19.74 7.92
CA VAL A 304 -19.77 -20.92 7.70
C VAL A 304 -18.65 -20.99 8.74
N TYR A 305 -18.39 -22.18 9.25
CA TYR A 305 -17.20 -22.43 10.08
C TYR A 305 -15.97 -22.58 9.20
N PHE A 306 -14.81 -22.22 9.73
CA PHE A 306 -13.56 -22.53 9.05
C PHE A 306 -13.37 -24.03 8.91
N GLU A 307 -13.10 -24.47 7.69
CA GLU A 307 -12.63 -25.81 7.37
C GLU A 307 -11.14 -25.78 7.05
N ASP A 308 -10.47 -26.90 7.29
CA ASP A 308 -9.08 -27.11 6.87
C ASP A 308 -8.98 -26.98 5.34
N VAL A 309 -7.94 -26.30 4.85
CA VAL A 309 -7.72 -26.11 3.41
C VAL A 309 -6.58 -27.00 2.95
N ASP A 310 -6.92 -27.95 2.07
CA ASP A 310 -6.00 -29.00 1.63
C ASP A 310 -4.77 -28.40 0.93
N GLY A 311 -3.57 -28.81 1.38
CA GLY A 311 -2.29 -28.31 0.84
C GLY A 311 -1.89 -26.90 1.30
N ILE A 312 -2.71 -26.22 2.11
CA ILE A 312 -2.44 -24.88 2.64
C ILE A 312 -2.19 -24.92 4.15
N ALA A 313 -3.23 -25.08 4.96
CA ALA A 313 -3.14 -25.08 6.41
C ALA A 313 -4.40 -25.69 7.04
N ARG A 314 -4.27 -26.17 8.28
CA ARG A 314 -5.41 -26.55 9.11
C ARG A 314 -5.80 -25.38 10.00
N VAL A 315 -7.05 -25.33 10.43
CA VAL A 315 -7.54 -24.33 11.40
C VAL A 315 -6.69 -24.35 12.68
N ARG A 316 -6.31 -25.56 13.12
CA ARG A 316 -5.40 -25.75 14.26
C ARG A 316 -4.04 -25.10 14.07
N ASP A 317 -3.50 -25.08 12.84
CA ASP A 317 -2.19 -24.48 12.58
C ASP A 317 -2.27 -22.95 12.74
N MET A 318 -3.39 -22.34 12.34
CA MET A 318 -3.66 -20.91 12.54
C MET A 318 -3.69 -20.53 14.02
N LEU A 319 -4.42 -21.30 14.83
CA LEU A 319 -4.48 -21.13 16.30
C LEU A 319 -3.10 -21.25 16.97
N ILE A 320 -2.25 -22.18 16.50
CA ILE A 320 -0.90 -22.35 17.04
C ILE A 320 -0.01 -21.16 16.67
N MET A 321 -0.09 -20.67 15.43
CA MET A 321 0.67 -19.49 14.99
C MET A 321 0.26 -18.25 15.79
N GLU A 322 -1.05 -18.03 15.96
CA GLU A 322 -1.59 -16.97 16.81
C GLU A 322 -1.05 -17.07 18.25
N SER A 323 -1.18 -18.24 18.88
CA SER A 323 -0.73 -18.46 20.26
C SER A 323 0.76 -18.17 20.43
N ARG A 324 1.61 -18.55 19.47
CA ARG A 324 3.06 -18.26 19.53
C ARG A 324 3.36 -16.76 19.46
N ILE A 325 2.62 -16.02 18.65
CA ILE A 325 2.78 -14.57 18.50
C ILE A 325 2.31 -13.87 19.78
N ARG A 326 1.12 -14.21 20.28
CA ARG A 326 0.61 -13.66 21.55
C ARG A 326 1.50 -14.01 22.74
N ASP A 327 2.06 -15.23 22.78
CA ASP A 327 3.05 -15.60 23.78
C ASP A 327 4.29 -14.70 23.69
N ALA A 328 4.82 -14.41 22.51
CA ALA A 328 5.97 -13.54 22.36
C ALA A 328 5.68 -12.10 22.85
N ILE A 329 4.48 -11.58 22.56
CA ILE A 329 3.99 -10.30 23.09
C ILE A 329 3.95 -10.34 24.62
N ALA A 330 3.35 -11.38 25.21
CA ALA A 330 3.25 -11.52 26.67
C ALA A 330 4.62 -11.67 27.36
N HIS A 331 5.59 -12.29 26.68
CA HIS A 331 6.97 -12.39 27.17
C HIS A 331 7.75 -11.09 27.05
N GLY A 332 7.34 -10.17 26.15
CA GLY A 332 8.09 -8.96 25.82
C GLY A 332 9.30 -9.20 24.92
N TYR A 333 9.43 -10.38 24.30
CA TYR A 333 10.50 -10.68 23.34
C TYR A 333 10.06 -11.72 22.31
N ILE A 334 10.61 -11.62 21.09
CA ILE A 334 10.56 -12.69 20.08
C ILE A 334 11.86 -13.50 20.13
N VAL A 335 11.85 -14.66 19.48
CA VAL A 335 12.97 -15.62 19.47
C VAL A 335 13.36 -15.95 18.04
N ASP A 336 14.61 -15.68 17.69
CA ASP A 336 15.15 -15.97 16.35
C ASP A 336 15.44 -17.47 16.14
N LYS A 337 15.92 -17.84 14.94
CA LYS A 337 16.29 -19.24 14.61
C LYS A 337 17.40 -19.83 15.48
N THR A 338 18.22 -18.99 16.12
CA THR A 338 19.32 -19.42 17.00
C THR A 338 18.90 -19.59 18.45
N GLY A 339 17.69 -19.16 18.81
CA GLY A 339 17.20 -19.11 20.19
C GLY A 339 17.50 -17.78 20.90
N THR A 340 18.04 -16.79 20.19
CA THR A 340 18.32 -15.46 20.75
C THR A 340 17.02 -14.70 20.95
N LYS A 341 16.89 -14.06 22.10
CA LYS A 341 15.73 -13.22 22.44
C LYS A 341 15.95 -11.81 21.89
N ILE A 342 14.97 -11.31 21.14
CA ILE A 342 14.92 -9.95 20.61
C ILE A 342 13.84 -9.21 21.39
N ASP A 343 14.24 -8.20 22.16
CA ASP A 343 13.34 -7.38 22.97
C ASP A 343 12.37 -6.61 22.07
N ILE A 344 11.09 -6.65 22.41
CA ILE A 344 10.04 -5.89 21.72
C ILE A 344 9.40 -4.84 22.63
N MET A 345 9.79 -4.70 23.90
CA MET A 345 9.21 -3.71 24.83
C MET A 345 9.83 -2.32 24.65
N ASN A 346 9.90 -1.86 23.40
CA ASN A 346 10.53 -0.62 22.97
C ASN A 346 9.83 -0.07 21.71
N ASN A 347 10.34 1.03 21.15
CA ASN A 347 9.71 1.68 19.99
C ASN A 347 9.82 0.88 18.68
N GLU A 348 10.79 -0.04 18.57
CA GLU A 348 11.05 -0.85 17.37
C GLU A 348 10.36 -2.22 17.43
N GLY A 349 9.84 -2.62 18.59
CA GLY A 349 9.23 -3.94 18.79
C GLY A 349 8.04 -4.21 17.88
N ILE A 350 7.23 -3.19 17.61
CA ILE A 350 6.09 -3.29 16.69
C ILE A 350 6.51 -3.60 15.25
N ASP A 351 7.67 -3.11 14.80
CA ASP A 351 8.21 -3.42 13.47
C ASP A 351 8.54 -4.92 13.37
N LYS A 352 9.20 -5.46 14.41
CA LYS A 352 9.52 -6.89 14.48
C LYS A 352 8.29 -7.77 14.64
N LEU A 353 7.23 -7.28 15.29
CA LEU A 353 5.94 -7.95 15.30
C LEU A 353 5.30 -7.98 13.91
N GLY A 354 5.33 -6.86 13.18
CA GLY A 354 4.85 -6.80 11.80
C GLY A 354 5.53 -7.84 10.92
N ASP A 355 6.84 -7.98 11.05
CA ASP A 355 7.63 -8.96 10.30
C ASP A 355 7.24 -10.42 10.59
N ILE A 356 6.85 -10.78 11.81
CA ILE A 356 6.42 -12.15 12.13
C ILE A 356 4.92 -12.40 11.90
N VAL A 357 4.09 -11.36 11.94
CA VAL A 357 2.63 -11.44 11.76
C VAL A 357 2.27 -11.53 10.26
N GLU A 358 2.87 -10.70 9.41
CA GLU A 358 2.64 -10.68 7.95
C GLU A 358 2.87 -12.08 7.32
N SER A 359 3.72 -12.92 7.89
CA SER A 359 5.18 -12.72 7.96
C SER A 359 5.84 -12.28 6.65
N SER A 360 6.90 -11.49 6.78
CA SER A 360 7.81 -11.12 5.71
C SER A 360 9.09 -11.98 5.71
N LEU A 361 9.94 -11.85 4.68
CA LEU A 361 11.29 -12.45 4.73
C LEU A 361 12.23 -11.79 5.75
N TYR A 362 11.85 -10.67 6.36
CA TYR A 362 12.57 -10.09 7.51
C TYR A 362 12.24 -10.80 8.82
N SER A 363 11.21 -11.64 8.86
CA SER A 363 10.88 -12.45 10.02
C SER A 363 12.12 -13.23 10.50
N PRO A 364 12.55 -13.04 11.76
CA PRO A 364 13.75 -13.69 12.27
C PRO A 364 13.56 -15.21 12.43
N ASN A 365 12.31 -15.71 12.43
CA ASN A 365 12.00 -17.12 12.62
C ASN A 365 10.66 -17.57 12.00
N ILE A 366 10.54 -17.50 10.67
CA ILE A 366 9.37 -17.97 9.91
C ILE A 366 9.02 -19.44 10.25
N GLN A 367 10.01 -20.29 10.53
CA GLN A 367 9.75 -21.69 10.88
C GLN A 367 8.96 -21.84 12.19
N TYR A 368 9.14 -20.91 13.14
CA TYR A 368 8.45 -20.92 14.42
C TYR A 368 7.15 -20.10 14.38
N TYR A 369 7.17 -18.86 13.91
CA TYR A 369 5.99 -17.98 13.92
C TYR A 369 5.02 -18.24 12.75
N GLY A 370 5.50 -18.84 11.66
CA GLY A 370 4.68 -19.09 10.47
C GLY A 370 4.39 -17.82 9.68
N GLN A 371 3.27 -17.82 8.94
CA GLN A 371 2.83 -16.71 8.07
C GLN A 371 1.35 -16.41 8.34
N LEU A 372 1.03 -15.98 9.57
CA LEU A 372 -0.35 -15.92 10.08
C LEU A 372 -1.28 -15.14 9.13
N HIS A 373 -0.92 -13.91 8.77
CA HIS A 373 -1.69 -13.05 7.87
C HIS A 373 -1.84 -13.66 6.47
N ASN A 374 -0.72 -13.97 5.81
CA ASN A 374 -0.74 -14.44 4.42
C ASN A 374 -1.50 -15.76 4.27
N LEU A 375 -1.38 -16.68 5.24
CA LEU A 375 -2.16 -17.91 5.26
C LEU A 375 -3.63 -17.65 5.59
N ALA A 376 -3.95 -16.67 6.44
CA ALA A 376 -5.32 -16.32 6.75
C ALA A 376 -6.10 -15.80 5.53
N HIS A 377 -5.44 -15.04 4.65
CA HIS A 377 -5.99 -14.65 3.35
C HIS A 377 -6.40 -15.86 2.51
N ILE A 378 -5.52 -16.86 2.39
CA ILE A 378 -5.81 -18.09 1.62
C ILE A 378 -6.90 -18.92 2.32
N MET A 379 -6.82 -19.08 3.64
CA MET A 379 -7.81 -19.81 4.44
C MET A 379 -9.21 -19.24 4.22
N LEU A 380 -9.38 -17.91 4.29
CA LEU A 380 -10.65 -17.24 4.02
C LEU A 380 -11.08 -17.34 2.55
N GLY A 381 -10.15 -17.13 1.63
CA GLY A 381 -10.41 -17.16 0.18
C GLY A 381 -10.90 -18.54 -0.32
N ARG A 382 -10.49 -19.62 0.35
CA ARG A 382 -10.81 -21.00 -0.04
C ARG A 382 -12.01 -21.62 0.65
N GLN A 383 -12.69 -20.93 1.56
CA GLN A 383 -13.88 -21.51 2.23
C GLN A 383 -15.05 -21.83 1.29
N GLY A 384 -15.05 -21.33 0.04
CA GLY A 384 -16.01 -21.76 -0.99
C GLY A 384 -15.75 -23.16 -1.57
N ASP A 385 -14.50 -23.64 -1.51
CA ASP A 385 -14.07 -24.97 -1.96
C ASP A 385 -12.77 -25.41 -1.24
N PRO A 386 -12.80 -25.62 0.09
CA PRO A 386 -11.58 -25.76 0.91
C PRO A 386 -10.77 -27.02 0.58
N HIS A 387 -11.42 -28.04 -0.01
CA HIS A 387 -10.78 -29.30 -0.39
C HIS A 387 -10.57 -29.43 -1.92
N GLY A 388 -10.74 -28.34 -2.68
CA GLY A 388 -10.55 -28.32 -4.13
C GLY A 388 -11.45 -29.30 -4.89
N LYS A 389 -12.58 -29.71 -4.31
CA LYS A 389 -13.48 -30.73 -4.85
C LYS A 389 -14.21 -30.23 -6.09
N TYR A 390 -14.51 -28.93 -6.13
CA TYR A 390 -15.23 -28.29 -7.22
C TYR A 390 -14.29 -27.59 -8.21
N ASN A 391 -12.99 -27.63 -7.95
CA ASN A 391 -11.95 -26.99 -8.76
C ASN A 391 -12.23 -25.50 -8.93
N MET A 392 -12.70 -24.83 -7.87
CA MET A 392 -12.90 -23.39 -7.90
C MET A 392 -11.57 -22.64 -7.90
N THR A 393 -11.57 -21.49 -8.56
CA THR A 393 -10.43 -20.56 -8.55
C THR A 393 -10.21 -19.95 -7.17
N PRO A 394 -9.07 -19.29 -6.94
CA PRO A 394 -8.87 -18.46 -5.75
C PRO A 394 -10.02 -17.51 -5.45
N GLY A 395 -10.25 -17.24 -4.16
CA GLY A 395 -11.19 -16.23 -3.68
C GLY A 395 -10.65 -14.82 -3.83
N VAL A 396 -11.52 -13.83 -3.63
CA VAL A 396 -11.13 -12.40 -3.67
C VAL A 396 -10.09 -12.03 -2.61
N MET A 397 -10.02 -12.78 -1.50
CA MET A 397 -9.02 -12.60 -0.44
C MET A 397 -7.60 -12.96 -0.90
N GLU A 398 -7.42 -13.65 -2.01
CA GLU A 398 -6.11 -14.11 -2.50
C GLU A 398 -5.49 -13.18 -3.55
N HIS A 399 -5.98 -11.93 -3.64
CA HIS A 399 -5.44 -10.86 -4.49
C HIS A 399 -5.61 -9.54 -3.78
N PHE A 400 -4.56 -8.71 -3.76
CA PHE A 400 -4.63 -7.40 -3.11
C PHE A 400 -5.57 -6.45 -3.85
N GLU A 401 -5.77 -6.65 -5.16
CA GLU A 401 -6.71 -5.94 -6.03
C GLU A 401 -8.18 -6.16 -5.65
N THR A 402 -8.49 -7.24 -4.93
CA THR A 402 -9.88 -7.63 -4.64
C THR A 402 -10.17 -7.88 -3.17
N ALA A 403 -9.16 -8.04 -2.31
CA ALA A 403 -9.37 -8.48 -0.93
C ALA A 403 -10.31 -7.55 -0.15
N THR A 404 -10.17 -6.23 -0.29
CA THR A 404 -10.98 -5.26 0.45
C THR A 404 -12.47 -5.26 0.09
N ARG A 405 -12.87 -5.93 -1.00
CA ARG A 405 -14.27 -6.13 -1.39
C ARG A 405 -15.00 -7.09 -0.45
N ASP A 406 -14.28 -8.05 0.12
CA ASP A 406 -14.86 -9.05 1.00
C ASP A 406 -15.06 -8.47 2.40
N PRO A 407 -16.27 -8.51 2.98
CA PRO A 407 -16.50 -8.15 4.37
C PRO A 407 -15.51 -8.81 5.33
N SER A 408 -15.14 -10.09 5.13
CA SER A 408 -14.22 -10.80 6.01
C SER A 408 -12.81 -10.22 6.03
N PHE A 409 -12.40 -9.44 5.02
CA PHE A 409 -11.13 -8.72 5.03
C PHE A 409 -11.02 -7.86 6.28
N PHE A 410 -12.04 -7.06 6.58
CA PHE A 410 -12.02 -6.15 7.72
C PHE A 410 -12.12 -6.88 9.06
N ARG A 411 -12.75 -8.06 9.11
CA ARG A 411 -12.80 -8.90 10.33
C ARG A 411 -11.44 -9.55 10.60
N LEU A 412 -10.79 -10.06 9.55
CA LEU A 412 -9.42 -10.57 9.63
C LEU A 412 -8.45 -9.48 10.12
N HIS A 413 -8.53 -8.30 9.50
CA HIS A 413 -7.62 -7.21 9.85
C HIS A 413 -7.94 -6.60 11.22
N LYS A 414 -9.20 -6.62 11.69
CA LYS A 414 -9.52 -6.31 13.09
C LYS A 414 -8.90 -7.32 14.06
N TYR A 415 -8.99 -8.61 13.78
CA TYR A 415 -8.35 -9.67 14.56
C TYR A 415 -6.82 -9.47 14.66
N MET A 416 -6.18 -9.13 13.54
CA MET A 416 -4.74 -8.86 13.54
C MET A 416 -4.37 -7.53 14.20
N ASP A 417 -5.15 -6.49 13.97
CA ASP A 417 -5.00 -5.19 14.63
C ASP A 417 -5.09 -5.34 16.15
N ASN A 418 -5.96 -6.22 16.67
CA ASN A 418 -6.04 -6.53 18.09
C ASN A 418 -4.80 -7.24 18.63
N ILE A 419 -4.11 -8.08 17.83
CA ILE A 419 -2.81 -8.66 18.21
C ILE A 419 -1.76 -7.54 18.36
N PHE A 420 -1.70 -6.60 17.41
CA PHE A 420 -0.80 -5.44 17.53
C PHE A 420 -1.19 -4.52 18.69
N LYS A 421 -2.49 -4.34 18.92
CA LYS A 421 -3.03 -3.57 20.04
C LYS A 421 -2.61 -4.14 21.38
N GLU A 422 -2.59 -5.46 21.55
CA GLU A 422 -2.09 -6.09 22.79
C GLU A 422 -0.65 -5.69 23.09
N HIS A 423 0.20 -5.64 22.07
CA HIS A 423 1.56 -5.15 22.22
C HIS A 423 1.58 -3.66 22.59
N LYS A 424 0.88 -2.80 21.84
CA LYS A 424 0.83 -1.36 22.12
C LYS A 424 0.26 -1.04 23.51
N ASP A 425 -0.72 -1.81 23.97
CA ASP A 425 -1.33 -1.69 25.29
C ASP A 425 -0.38 -2.17 26.41
N SER A 426 0.55 -3.07 26.11
CA SER A 426 1.57 -3.54 27.06
C SER A 426 2.65 -2.50 27.33
N LEU A 427 2.84 -1.53 26.43
CA LEU A 427 3.81 -0.44 26.60
C LEU A 427 3.34 0.55 27.68
N PRO A 428 4.26 1.20 28.41
CA PRO A 428 3.91 2.26 29.34
C PRO A 428 3.16 3.40 28.62
N PRO A 429 2.02 3.87 29.17
CA PRO A 429 1.38 5.10 28.71
C PRO A 429 2.36 6.27 28.74
N TYR A 430 2.25 7.17 27.76
CA TYR A 430 3.10 8.36 27.73
C TYR A 430 2.86 9.25 28.95
N THR A 431 3.94 9.78 29.51
CA THR A 431 3.86 10.84 30.53
C THR A 431 3.69 12.20 29.88
N ARG A 432 3.29 13.21 30.67
CA ARG A 432 3.17 14.57 30.17
C ARG A 432 4.51 15.09 29.67
N GLU A 433 5.59 14.77 30.38
CA GLU A 433 6.95 15.22 30.04
C GLU A 433 7.44 14.63 28.71
N GLU A 434 6.99 13.43 28.34
CA GLU A 434 7.31 12.81 27.04
C GLU A 434 6.52 13.44 25.89
N LEU A 435 5.35 14.02 26.17
CA LEU A 435 4.45 14.60 25.17
C LEU A 435 4.62 16.11 25.00
N GLU A 436 5.10 16.79 26.03
CA GLU A 436 5.23 18.25 26.05
C GLU A 436 6.31 18.70 25.08
N PHE A 437 5.96 19.68 24.23
CA PHE A 437 6.92 20.41 23.40
C PHE A 437 7.17 21.78 24.05
N PRO A 438 8.26 21.95 24.82
CA PRO A 438 8.44 23.12 25.68
C PRO A 438 8.36 24.45 24.91
N GLY A 439 7.55 25.37 25.45
CA GLY A 439 7.36 26.69 24.87
C GLY A 439 6.37 26.75 23.70
N VAL A 440 5.94 25.62 23.13
CA VAL A 440 4.95 25.58 22.06
C VAL A 440 3.55 25.32 22.63
N ALA A 441 2.56 26.09 22.19
CA ALA A 441 1.18 25.93 22.60
C ALA A 441 0.22 26.08 21.41
N VAL A 442 -0.79 25.21 21.33
CA VAL A 442 -1.85 25.29 20.31
C VAL A 442 -3.02 26.10 20.85
N GLU A 443 -3.22 27.30 20.32
CA GLU A 443 -4.34 28.17 20.69
C GLU A 443 -5.66 27.60 20.14
N SER A 444 -5.67 27.21 18.86
CA SER A 444 -6.85 26.74 18.13
C SER A 444 -6.52 25.69 17.06
N ILE A 445 -7.50 24.84 16.75
CA ILE A 445 -7.55 24.01 15.53
C ILE A 445 -8.98 24.01 15.02
N GLY A 446 -9.18 24.19 13.73
CA GLY A 446 -10.49 24.24 13.08
C GLY A 446 -10.41 23.94 11.60
N ILE A 447 -11.53 24.17 10.93
CA ILE A 447 -11.69 23.93 9.49
C ILE A 447 -12.12 25.24 8.83
N GLU A 448 -11.45 25.59 7.74
CA GLU A 448 -11.93 26.56 6.77
C GLU A 448 -12.59 25.80 5.60
N GLY A 449 -13.83 26.17 5.27
CA GLY A 449 -14.69 25.41 4.36
C GLY A 449 -15.71 24.54 5.10
N GLU A 450 -16.32 23.60 4.39
CA GLU A 450 -17.33 22.68 4.92
C GLU A 450 -16.86 21.24 4.73
N LEU A 451 -16.81 20.45 5.81
CA LEU A 451 -16.56 19.01 5.70
C LEU A 451 -17.81 18.34 5.15
N LYS A 452 -17.89 18.24 3.82
CA LYS A 452 -19.09 17.75 3.14
C LYS A 452 -18.73 16.73 2.07
N THR A 453 -19.24 15.52 2.23
CA THR A 453 -19.07 14.43 1.26
C THR A 453 -20.25 14.33 0.30
N TYR A 454 -20.01 13.77 -0.88
CA TYR A 454 -21.00 13.54 -1.93
C TYR A 454 -20.59 12.34 -2.78
N TYR A 455 -21.46 11.85 -3.65
CA TYR A 455 -21.09 10.89 -4.68
C TYR A 455 -20.88 11.59 -6.02
N GLU A 456 -19.89 11.13 -6.77
CA GLU A 456 -19.64 11.53 -8.16
C GLU A 456 -19.59 10.31 -9.08
N GLU A 457 -19.92 10.50 -10.35
CA GLU A 457 -19.70 9.49 -11.38
C GLU A 457 -18.26 9.59 -11.90
N TYR A 458 -17.62 8.44 -12.00
CA TYR A 458 -16.27 8.29 -12.56
C TYR A 458 -16.30 7.22 -13.65
N GLU A 459 -15.63 7.47 -14.77
CA GLU A 459 -15.57 6.54 -15.90
C GLU A 459 -14.16 5.95 -16.01
N PHE A 460 -14.02 4.67 -16.33
CA PHE A 460 -12.72 4.06 -16.63
C PHE A 460 -12.81 3.06 -17.78
N ASP A 461 -11.67 2.82 -18.43
CA ASP A 461 -11.57 2.09 -19.69
C ASP A 461 -11.60 0.55 -19.52
N LEU A 462 -12.44 -0.12 -20.32
CA LEU A 462 -12.57 -1.58 -20.35
C LEU A 462 -11.94 -2.23 -21.59
N ARG A 463 -11.22 -1.49 -22.44
CA ARG A 463 -10.64 -2.02 -23.68
C ARG A 463 -9.67 -3.16 -23.42
N ASN A 464 -8.88 -3.12 -22.34
CA ASN A 464 -7.99 -4.23 -22.02
C ASN A 464 -8.71 -5.50 -21.54
N ALA A 465 -9.99 -5.42 -21.15
CA ALA A 465 -10.78 -6.60 -20.79
C ALA A 465 -11.20 -7.42 -22.02
N VAL A 466 -11.38 -6.77 -23.18
CA VAL A 466 -11.95 -7.40 -24.37
C VAL A 466 -10.87 -7.81 -25.37
N ASP A 467 -11.10 -8.93 -26.04
CA ASP A 467 -10.17 -9.47 -27.03
C ASP A 467 -10.14 -8.58 -28.27
N SER A 468 -8.94 -8.41 -28.81
CA SER A 468 -8.71 -7.71 -30.08
C SER A 468 -8.31 -8.71 -31.18
N ALA A 469 -8.61 -8.39 -32.43
CA ALA A 469 -8.22 -9.22 -33.58
C ALA A 469 -7.71 -8.34 -34.73
N PRO A 470 -6.75 -8.82 -35.54
CA PRO A 470 -6.25 -8.07 -36.69
C PRO A 470 -7.39 -7.66 -37.65
N GLY A 471 -7.42 -6.38 -38.02
CA GLY A 471 -8.45 -5.84 -38.92
C GLY A 471 -9.80 -5.53 -38.25
N VAL A 472 -9.95 -5.75 -36.94
CA VAL A 472 -11.11 -5.32 -36.17
C VAL A 472 -10.78 -4.00 -35.47
N GLU A 473 -11.57 -2.97 -35.73
CA GLU A 473 -11.39 -1.66 -35.10
C GLU A 473 -11.57 -1.74 -33.57
N GLU A 474 -10.85 -0.86 -32.86
CA GLU A 474 -11.09 -0.68 -31.44
C GLU A 474 -12.45 -0.01 -31.21
N VAL A 475 -13.12 -0.45 -30.14
CA VAL A 475 -14.42 0.05 -29.75
C VAL A 475 -14.25 0.69 -28.38
N GLU A 476 -14.75 1.90 -28.21
CA GLU A 476 -14.73 2.59 -26.92
C GLU A 476 -15.68 1.88 -25.94
N LEU A 477 -15.13 1.40 -24.83
CA LEU A 477 -15.85 0.64 -23.81
C LEU A 477 -15.48 1.22 -22.44
N MET A 478 -16.45 1.78 -21.75
CA MET A 478 -16.23 2.42 -20.44
C MET A 478 -17.13 1.77 -19.38
N ALA A 479 -16.60 1.60 -18.18
CA ALA A 479 -17.38 1.41 -16.97
C ALA A 479 -17.67 2.78 -16.33
N VAL A 480 -18.84 2.92 -15.71
CA VAL A 480 -19.23 4.12 -14.94
C VAL A 480 -19.53 3.70 -13.50
N VAL A 481 -18.82 4.25 -12.53
CA VAL A 481 -18.95 3.91 -11.11
C VAL A 481 -19.27 5.17 -10.30
N ASN A 482 -20.14 5.04 -9.29
CA ASN A 482 -20.36 6.08 -8.30
C ASN A 482 -19.29 5.96 -7.21
N ARG A 483 -18.53 7.01 -6.94
CA ARG A 483 -17.48 7.01 -5.92
C ARG A 483 -17.71 8.12 -4.90
N LEU A 484 -17.32 7.87 -3.65
CA LEU A 484 -17.37 8.89 -2.61
C LEU A 484 -16.35 9.98 -2.91
N ASN A 485 -16.71 11.23 -2.68
CA ASN A 485 -15.82 12.38 -2.73
C ASN A 485 -16.19 13.40 -1.64
N HIS A 486 -15.36 14.42 -1.44
CA HIS A 486 -15.61 15.53 -0.53
C HIS A 486 -15.26 16.88 -1.16
N ARG A 487 -15.87 17.95 -0.66
CA ARG A 487 -15.50 19.32 -1.03
C ARG A 487 -14.14 19.67 -0.44
N GLU A 488 -13.36 20.46 -1.15
CA GLU A 488 -12.08 20.96 -0.63
C GLU A 488 -12.29 21.75 0.67
N PHE A 489 -11.40 21.53 1.63
CA PHE A 489 -11.33 22.25 2.89
C PHE A 489 -9.87 22.39 3.33
N SER A 490 -9.62 23.26 4.31
CA SER A 490 -8.30 23.43 4.94
C SER A 490 -8.38 23.26 6.46
N PHE A 491 -7.38 22.60 7.03
CA PHE A 491 -7.12 22.66 8.47
C PHE A 491 -6.50 24.01 8.80
N VAL A 492 -7.05 24.70 9.79
CA VAL A 492 -6.57 26.01 10.24
C VAL A 492 -6.22 25.93 11.71
N ALA A 493 -4.96 26.24 12.04
CA ALA A 493 -4.46 26.19 13.40
C ALA A 493 -3.69 27.46 13.75
N ASP A 494 -3.91 27.97 14.96
CA ASP A 494 -3.08 29.01 15.56
C ASP A 494 -2.15 28.38 16.60
N VAL A 495 -0.86 28.44 16.35
CA VAL A 495 0.18 27.87 17.21
C VAL A 495 1.12 28.98 17.67
N ASN A 496 1.34 29.07 18.98
CA ASN A 496 2.21 30.06 19.57
C ASN A 496 3.53 29.41 20.02
N ASN A 497 4.65 29.93 19.53
CA ASN A 497 6.00 29.56 19.93
C ASN A 497 6.54 30.61 20.92
N ASN A 498 6.59 30.29 22.20
CA ASN A 498 7.10 31.16 23.26
C ASN A 498 8.63 31.10 23.43
N ASN A 499 9.32 30.32 22.60
CA ASN A 499 10.78 30.27 22.61
C ASN A 499 11.38 31.54 21.96
N GLY A 500 12.64 31.82 22.27
CA GLY A 500 13.36 32.98 21.72
C GLY A 500 13.78 32.83 20.26
N GLY A 501 13.59 31.65 19.65
CA GLY A 501 14.02 31.33 18.30
C GLY A 501 13.02 30.46 17.55
N GLU A 502 13.23 30.31 16.25
CA GLU A 502 12.47 29.39 15.41
C GLU A 502 12.66 27.95 15.88
N VAL A 503 11.58 27.17 15.87
CA VAL A 503 11.61 25.75 16.19
C VAL A 503 10.98 24.94 15.06
N LEU A 504 11.53 23.76 14.78
CA LEU A 504 10.92 22.81 13.85
C LEU A 504 9.84 22.03 14.59
N ALA A 505 8.64 21.96 14.03
CA ALA A 505 7.52 21.24 14.60
C ALA A 505 6.99 20.19 13.62
N THR A 506 6.56 19.04 14.15
CA THR A 506 5.77 18.06 13.40
C THR A 506 4.31 18.23 13.78
N MET A 507 3.47 18.47 12.77
CA MET A 507 2.04 18.68 12.88
C MET A 507 1.35 17.35 12.60
N ARG A 508 0.59 16.81 13.57
CA ARG A 508 -0.09 15.50 13.48
C ARG A 508 -1.58 15.70 13.65
N ILE A 509 -2.36 15.39 12.62
CA ILE A 509 -3.80 15.65 12.58
C ILE A 509 -4.55 14.32 12.55
N TYR A 510 -5.47 14.13 13.50
CA TYR A 510 -6.32 12.95 13.59
C TYR A 510 -7.80 13.32 13.65
N LEU A 511 -8.64 12.49 13.04
CA LEU A 511 -10.10 12.59 13.11
C LEU A 511 -10.65 11.36 13.83
N CYS A 512 -11.19 11.55 15.03
CA CYS A 512 -11.67 10.46 15.87
C CYS A 512 -13.20 10.47 15.97
N PRO A 513 -13.89 9.33 15.79
CA PRO A 513 -15.33 9.25 16.03
C PRO A 513 -15.67 9.73 17.44
N ARG A 514 -16.67 10.62 17.57
CA ARG A 514 -17.03 11.16 18.89
C ARG A 514 -17.88 10.19 19.70
N ARG A 515 -18.69 9.38 19.01
CA ARG A 515 -19.69 8.49 19.59
C ARG A 515 -19.67 7.14 18.87
N ASP A 516 -20.05 6.10 19.60
CA ASP A 516 -20.37 4.80 19.00
C ASP A 516 -21.76 4.80 18.35
N ASN A 517 -22.15 3.67 17.74
CA ASN A 517 -23.45 3.49 17.09
C ASN A 517 -24.64 3.56 18.08
N ASN A 518 -24.40 3.42 19.39
CA ASN A 518 -25.41 3.59 20.44
C ASN A 518 -25.51 5.05 20.94
N GLY A 519 -24.72 5.97 20.38
CA GLY A 519 -24.66 7.37 20.77
C GLY A 519 -23.86 7.62 22.06
N VAL A 520 -23.15 6.62 22.58
CA VAL A 520 -22.29 6.75 23.77
C VAL A 520 -21.03 7.49 23.36
N ILE A 521 -20.66 8.49 24.16
CA ILE A 521 -19.43 9.24 23.95
C ILE A 521 -18.22 8.33 24.22
N LEU A 522 -17.31 8.23 23.24
CA LEU A 522 -16.07 7.49 23.40
C LEU A 522 -15.13 8.23 24.38
N SER A 523 -14.59 7.47 25.34
CA SER A 523 -13.52 7.94 26.24
C SER A 523 -12.18 7.96 25.49
N TYR A 524 -11.17 8.67 26.00
CA TYR A 524 -9.84 8.70 25.36
C TYR A 524 -9.25 7.29 25.27
N GLU A 525 -9.33 6.52 26.35
CA GLU A 525 -8.88 5.11 26.43
C GLU A 525 -9.50 4.18 25.39
N LYS A 526 -10.69 4.50 24.86
CA LYS A 526 -11.33 3.68 23.81
C LYS A 526 -11.21 4.32 22.44
N GLY A 527 -11.46 5.62 22.36
CA GLY A 527 -11.55 6.38 21.12
C GLY A 527 -10.22 6.57 20.41
N HIS A 528 -9.09 6.55 21.13
CA HIS A 528 -7.77 6.74 20.52
C HIS A 528 -7.47 5.71 19.41
N TRP A 529 -7.90 4.47 19.61
CA TRP A 529 -7.71 3.37 18.65
C TRP A 529 -8.69 3.40 17.45
N TYR A 530 -9.65 4.33 17.43
CA TYR A 530 -10.56 4.55 16.30
C TYR A 530 -10.23 5.83 15.52
N CYS A 531 -9.14 6.51 15.88
CA CYS A 531 -8.73 7.74 15.24
C CYS A 531 -8.12 7.48 13.86
N ILE A 532 -8.61 8.24 12.88
CA ILE A 532 -8.11 8.22 11.51
C ILE A 532 -7.00 9.25 11.40
N GLU A 533 -5.83 8.87 10.89
CA GLU A 533 -4.78 9.82 10.53
C GLU A 533 -5.23 10.63 9.31
N MET A 534 -5.20 11.95 9.45
CA MET A 534 -5.65 12.88 8.42
C MET A 534 -4.49 13.58 7.73
N ASP A 535 -3.42 13.90 8.46
CA ASP A 535 -2.21 14.50 7.92
C ASP A 535 -1.05 14.43 8.91
N LYS A 536 0.16 14.46 8.38
CA LYS A 536 1.43 14.58 9.10
C LYS A 536 2.41 15.39 8.27
N PHE A 537 2.91 16.51 8.79
CA PHE A 537 3.85 17.36 8.06
C PHE A 537 4.73 18.18 8.99
N TRP A 538 5.86 18.67 8.48
CA TRP A 538 6.79 19.50 9.25
C TRP A 538 6.59 20.99 8.95
N LYS A 539 6.75 21.82 9.98
CA LYS A 539 6.66 23.27 9.85
C LYS A 539 7.67 23.96 10.76
N LYS A 540 8.41 24.92 10.21
CA LYS A 540 9.22 25.87 10.99
C LYS A 540 8.28 26.92 11.62
N LEU A 541 8.30 27.04 12.95
CA LEU A 541 7.48 27.96 13.74
C LEU A 541 8.33 29.14 14.23
N SER A 542 8.05 30.35 13.72
CA SER A 542 8.70 31.57 14.18
C SER A 542 8.28 31.92 15.62
N PRO A 543 9.11 32.65 16.39
CA PRO A 543 8.72 33.16 17.71
C PRO A 543 7.41 33.96 17.67
N GLY A 544 6.54 33.72 18.65
CA GLY A 544 5.21 34.29 18.73
C GLY A 544 4.16 33.47 17.97
N LYS A 545 3.13 34.16 17.46
CA LYS A 545 1.95 33.54 16.84
C LYS A 545 2.24 33.11 15.40
N ASN A 546 1.89 31.86 15.10
CA ASN A 546 1.96 31.26 13.77
C ASN A 546 0.54 30.85 13.36
N HIS A 547 0.08 31.36 12.21
CA HIS A 547 -1.18 30.96 11.60
C HIS A 547 -0.89 29.95 10.50
N ILE A 548 -1.41 28.73 10.65
CA ILE A 548 -1.11 27.61 9.77
C ILE A 548 -2.40 27.24 9.03
N VAL A 549 -2.32 27.24 7.70
CA VAL A 549 -3.39 26.76 6.82
C VAL A 549 -2.82 25.61 6.02
N ARG A 550 -3.45 24.43 6.12
CA ARG A 550 -3.04 23.20 5.44
C ARG A 550 -4.22 22.67 4.64
N LYS A 551 -4.08 22.60 3.31
CA LYS A 551 -5.18 22.13 2.45
C LYS A 551 -5.33 20.62 2.58
N SER A 552 -6.57 20.13 2.48
CA SER A 552 -6.86 18.68 2.40
C SER A 552 -6.08 17.98 1.28
N THR A 553 -5.89 18.64 0.14
CA THR A 553 -5.13 18.13 -1.02
C THR A 553 -3.62 18.04 -0.79
N GLU A 554 -3.10 18.60 0.29
CA GLU A 554 -1.68 18.54 0.67
C GLU A 554 -1.42 17.42 1.69
N SER A 555 -2.45 16.66 2.08
CA SER A 555 -2.35 15.60 3.09
C SER A 555 -1.31 14.55 2.71
N SER A 556 -0.43 14.21 3.66
CA SER A 556 0.54 13.12 3.49
C SER A 556 -0.04 11.71 3.64
N VAL A 557 -1.36 11.59 3.83
CA VAL A 557 -2.10 10.32 3.90
C VAL A 557 -2.71 9.97 2.56
N ALA A 558 -2.97 10.98 1.73
CA ALA A 558 -3.80 10.84 0.55
C ALA A 558 -3.09 11.15 -0.77
N VAL A 559 -3.51 10.47 -1.84
CA VAL A 559 -3.01 10.68 -3.20
C VAL A 559 -4.15 11.06 -4.14
N PRO A 560 -3.86 11.83 -5.21
CA PRO A 560 -4.85 12.09 -6.25
C PRO A 560 -5.21 10.80 -7.01
N ASP A 561 -6.27 10.87 -7.81
CA ASP A 561 -6.62 9.78 -8.71
C ASP A 561 -5.51 9.57 -9.76
N VAL A 562 -5.13 8.31 -9.97
CA VAL A 562 -4.16 7.94 -11.01
C VAL A 562 -4.71 8.36 -12.40
N PRO A 563 -3.88 8.93 -13.30
CA PRO A 563 -4.32 9.29 -14.63
C PRO A 563 -4.82 8.07 -15.42
N HIS A 564 -5.82 8.27 -16.28
CA HIS A 564 -6.25 7.22 -17.20
C HIS A 564 -5.08 6.75 -18.07
N PHE A 565 -5.07 5.46 -18.40
CA PHE A 565 -4.09 4.84 -19.26
C PHE A 565 -4.07 5.51 -20.64
N GLN A 566 -5.23 5.92 -21.19
CA GLN A 566 -5.26 6.70 -22.42
C GLN A 566 -4.58 8.07 -22.27
N THR A 567 -4.71 8.73 -21.12
CA THR A 567 -4.01 10.00 -20.84
C THR A 567 -2.49 9.81 -20.84
N LEU A 568 -1.99 8.73 -20.23
CA LEU A 568 -0.56 8.40 -20.23
C LEU A 568 -0.05 8.12 -21.66
N ARG A 569 -0.83 7.41 -22.48
CA ARG A 569 -0.49 7.13 -23.89
C ARG A 569 -0.51 8.38 -24.77
N ASP A 570 -1.48 9.25 -24.57
CA ASP A 570 -1.62 10.53 -25.28
C ASP A 570 -0.49 11.50 -24.93
N ALA A 571 -0.09 11.55 -23.65
CA ALA A 571 0.98 12.43 -23.17
C ALA A 571 2.30 12.14 -23.89
N VAL A 572 2.65 10.86 -24.03
CA VAL A 572 3.83 10.42 -24.78
C VAL A 572 3.75 10.78 -26.26
N SER A 573 2.57 10.63 -26.88
CA SER A 573 2.38 10.89 -28.31
C SER A 573 2.46 12.37 -28.69
N LYS A 574 2.17 13.28 -27.74
CA LYS A 574 2.12 14.74 -27.97
C LYS A 574 3.48 15.43 -27.77
N GLY A 575 4.49 14.73 -27.25
CA GLY A 575 5.87 15.21 -27.17
C GLY A 575 6.09 16.47 -26.31
N GLY A 576 5.20 16.75 -25.35
CA GLY A 576 5.35 17.85 -24.39
C GLY A 576 6.15 17.46 -23.15
N ASP A 577 6.45 18.43 -22.27
CA ASP A 577 7.06 18.17 -20.96
C ASP A 577 6.15 17.23 -20.15
N PHE A 578 6.66 16.02 -19.89
CA PHE A 578 6.00 15.01 -19.07
C PHE A 578 6.21 15.35 -17.59
N GLU A 579 5.56 16.40 -17.11
CA GLU A 579 5.59 16.81 -15.70
C GLU A 579 4.40 16.21 -14.94
N MET A 580 4.50 14.92 -14.62
CA MET A 580 3.48 14.19 -13.86
C MET A 580 4.04 13.62 -12.54
N LYS A 581 5.01 14.33 -11.92
CA LYS A 581 5.66 13.91 -10.67
C LYS A 581 4.69 13.54 -9.56
N ALA A 582 3.56 14.25 -9.46
CA ALA A 582 2.50 13.98 -8.49
C ALA A 582 1.84 12.58 -8.62
N PHE A 583 2.08 11.87 -9.73
CA PHE A 583 1.52 10.56 -10.02
C PHE A 583 2.59 9.46 -10.09
N GLU A 584 3.86 9.77 -9.76
CA GLU A 584 4.91 8.75 -9.63
C GLU A 584 4.54 7.70 -8.56
N ARG A 585 3.73 8.09 -7.57
CA ARG A 585 3.23 7.20 -6.53
C ARG A 585 1.71 7.06 -6.60
N ALA A 586 1.25 5.81 -6.57
CA ALA A 586 -0.17 5.46 -6.42
C ALA A 586 -0.51 4.93 -5.01
N CYS A 587 0.48 4.76 -4.13
CA CYS A 587 0.23 4.36 -2.75
C CYS A 587 -0.22 5.58 -1.92
N GLY A 588 -1.47 5.51 -1.45
CA GLY A 588 -2.07 6.39 -0.46
C GLY A 588 -3.59 6.26 -0.51
N ILE A 589 -4.28 6.68 0.55
CA ILE A 589 -5.75 6.70 0.51
C ILE A 589 -6.18 7.66 -0.61
N PRO A 590 -7.14 7.32 -1.48
CA PRO A 590 -7.55 8.28 -2.49
C PRO A 590 -8.08 9.56 -1.85
N ASN A 591 -7.64 10.74 -2.30
CA ASN A 591 -7.98 12.03 -1.67
C ASN A 591 -9.50 12.21 -1.47
N ARG A 592 -10.29 11.78 -2.45
CA ARG A 592 -11.76 11.78 -2.37
C ARG A 592 -12.34 11.02 -1.16
N MET A 593 -11.60 10.06 -0.60
CA MET A 593 -11.94 9.24 0.56
C MET A 593 -11.19 9.68 1.84
N LEU A 594 -10.56 10.87 1.85
CA LEU A 594 -9.88 11.41 3.02
C LEU A 594 -10.84 11.53 4.21
N LEU A 595 -12.09 11.95 3.97
CA LEU A 595 -13.15 11.96 4.97
C LEU A 595 -14.01 10.69 4.89
N PRO A 596 -14.48 10.17 6.04
CA PRO A 596 -15.55 9.19 6.02
C PRO A 596 -16.84 9.82 5.48
N LYS A 597 -17.76 9.01 4.94
CA LYS A 597 -19.07 9.52 4.52
C LYS A 597 -19.75 10.25 5.69
N GLY A 598 -20.22 11.48 5.50
CA GLY A 598 -20.95 12.20 6.54
C GLY A 598 -22.38 11.69 6.75
N MET A 599 -23.12 12.37 7.63
CA MET A 599 -24.57 12.23 7.74
C MET A 599 -25.26 13.50 7.25
N ARG A 600 -26.53 13.41 6.85
CA ARG A 600 -27.31 14.58 6.39
C ARG A 600 -27.35 15.70 7.43
N ASP A 601 -27.53 15.36 8.71
CA ASP A 601 -27.56 16.31 9.83
C ASP A 601 -26.17 16.58 10.44
N GLY A 602 -25.11 16.02 9.83
CA GLY A 602 -23.73 16.10 10.30
C GLY A 602 -23.40 15.06 11.38
N MET A 603 -22.32 14.30 11.17
CA MET A 603 -21.78 13.37 12.15
C MET A 603 -20.63 14.02 12.92
N GLU A 604 -20.66 13.97 14.26
CA GLU A 604 -19.65 14.57 15.11
C GLU A 604 -18.35 13.75 15.18
N PHE A 605 -17.22 14.41 14.96
CA PHE A 605 -15.88 13.88 15.16
C PHE A 605 -15.07 14.81 16.05
N ALA A 606 -14.13 14.26 16.81
CA ALA A 606 -13.09 15.02 17.48
C ALA A 606 -11.89 15.15 16.54
N LEU A 607 -11.60 16.39 16.12
CA LEU A 607 -10.40 16.76 15.40
C LEU A 607 -9.29 17.05 16.42
N LEU A 608 -8.22 16.26 16.38
CA LEU A 608 -7.04 16.42 17.21
C LEU A 608 -5.91 17.00 16.36
N LEU A 609 -5.28 18.06 16.86
CA LEU A 609 -3.95 18.47 16.44
C LEU A 609 -2.96 18.22 17.59
N ALA A 610 -1.94 17.41 17.33
CA ALA A 610 -0.76 17.28 18.18
C ALA A 610 0.45 17.91 17.48
N VAL A 611 1.09 18.88 18.15
CA VAL A 611 2.31 19.53 17.67
C VAL A 611 3.49 19.00 18.48
N THR A 612 4.44 18.34 17.84
CA THR A 612 5.57 17.65 18.49
C THR A 612 6.91 18.22 18.01
N ASP A 613 8.00 17.97 18.75
CA ASP A 613 9.33 18.51 18.43
C ASP A 613 9.87 17.86 17.15
N GLY A 614 9.89 18.65 16.07
CA GLY A 614 10.29 18.15 14.76
C GLY A 614 11.79 17.82 14.66
N ASN A 615 12.65 18.35 15.55
CA ASN A 615 14.05 17.96 15.58
C ASN A 615 14.26 16.58 16.22
N GLU A 616 13.43 16.23 17.20
CA GLU A 616 13.43 14.88 17.77
C GLU A 616 12.78 13.87 16.83
N ASP A 617 11.73 14.30 16.11
CA ASP A 617 10.92 13.45 15.25
C ASP A 617 11.61 13.17 13.91
N ALA A 618 12.24 14.16 13.26
CA ALA A 618 12.74 14.01 11.90
C ALA A 618 13.88 12.98 11.79
N ALA A 619 13.76 12.06 10.83
CA ALA A 619 14.82 11.13 10.44
C ALA A 619 15.74 11.68 9.35
N LEU A 620 15.24 12.63 8.55
CA LEU A 620 15.93 13.23 7.42
C LEU A 620 16.23 14.72 7.67
N SER A 621 17.22 15.26 6.95
CA SER A 621 17.57 16.69 7.01
C SER A 621 16.51 17.55 6.32
N ASP A 622 16.27 18.75 6.85
CA ASP A 622 15.36 19.77 6.30
C ASP A 622 13.95 19.27 5.89
N PRO A 623 13.25 18.53 6.78
CA PRO A 623 11.97 17.89 6.45
C PRO A 623 10.82 18.87 6.17
N ALA A 624 11.00 20.16 6.47
CA ALA A 624 10.01 21.19 6.18
C ALA A 624 10.04 21.66 4.72
N GLU A 625 11.08 21.33 3.96
CA GLU A 625 11.23 21.73 2.55
C GLU A 625 10.94 20.56 1.59
N THR A 626 10.61 19.39 2.12
CA THR A 626 10.36 18.16 1.35
C THR A 626 8.96 17.63 1.66
N GLU A 627 8.16 17.36 0.64
CA GLU A 627 6.83 16.74 0.81
C GLU A 627 6.89 15.21 0.91
N PHE A 628 8.10 14.63 0.83
CA PHE A 628 8.37 13.19 0.95
C PHE A 628 7.46 12.34 0.04
N GLY A 629 7.29 12.81 -1.21
CA GLY A 629 6.44 12.15 -2.20
C GLY A 629 4.93 12.22 -1.91
N GLY A 630 4.48 13.06 -0.98
CA GLY A 630 3.06 13.36 -0.75
C GLY A 630 2.23 12.27 -0.08
N SER A 631 2.80 11.10 0.24
CA SER A 631 2.04 9.98 0.84
C SER A 631 2.79 9.22 1.95
N HIS A 632 3.79 9.88 2.56
CA HIS A 632 4.70 9.25 3.50
C HIS A 632 4.05 8.71 4.79
N SER A 633 2.84 9.13 5.15
CA SER A 633 2.21 8.69 6.41
C SER A 633 1.92 7.20 6.42
N HIS A 634 1.34 6.66 5.35
CA HIS A 634 0.98 5.24 5.23
C HIS A 634 1.90 4.46 4.29
N CYS A 635 2.58 5.15 3.38
CA CYS A 635 3.36 4.54 2.31
C CYS A 635 4.87 4.84 2.43
N GLY A 636 5.32 5.50 3.50
CA GLY A 636 6.73 5.85 3.70
C GLY A 636 7.35 6.61 2.52
N THR A 637 8.66 6.54 2.38
CA THR A 637 9.43 7.15 1.29
C THR A 637 10.11 6.05 0.49
N HIS A 638 9.95 6.08 -0.83
CA HIS A 638 10.45 5.00 -1.68
C HIS A 638 11.98 4.93 -1.62
N GLY A 639 12.53 3.76 -1.27
CA GLY A 639 13.99 3.56 -1.21
C GLY A 639 14.72 4.34 -0.11
N GLU A 640 14.00 5.06 0.74
CA GLU A 640 14.56 5.95 1.76
C GLU A 640 14.13 5.56 3.18
N VAL A 641 14.80 6.16 4.16
CA VAL A 641 14.43 6.03 5.58
C VAL A 641 13.09 6.72 5.82
N TYR A 642 12.21 6.10 6.60
CA TYR A 642 10.92 6.69 6.95
C TYR A 642 11.14 8.03 7.69
N PRO A 643 10.50 9.14 7.26
CA PRO A 643 10.93 10.49 7.64
C PRO A 643 10.67 10.89 9.11
N ASP A 644 9.90 10.10 9.86
CA ASP A 644 9.51 10.36 11.26
C ASP A 644 9.91 9.20 12.18
N LYS A 645 10.84 9.43 13.11
CA LYS A 645 11.34 8.43 14.08
C LYS A 645 10.30 7.98 15.10
N ARG A 646 9.19 8.72 15.28
CA ARG A 646 8.17 8.36 16.27
C ARG A 646 7.41 7.11 15.83
N PRO A 647 6.87 6.32 16.79
CA PRO A 647 5.98 5.21 16.48
C PRO A 647 4.80 5.66 15.60
N MET A 648 4.35 4.80 14.70
CA MET A 648 3.16 5.09 13.90
C MET A 648 1.93 5.17 14.79
N GLY A 649 1.12 6.20 14.57
CA GLY A 649 0.02 6.61 15.45
C GLY A 649 0.42 7.50 16.62
N TYR A 650 1.70 7.88 16.79
CA TYR A 650 2.10 8.81 17.84
C TYR A 650 1.33 10.14 17.72
N PRO A 651 0.86 10.75 18.83
CA PRO A 651 1.04 10.33 20.22
C PRO A 651 -0.12 9.51 20.79
N ILE A 652 -0.95 8.89 19.96
CA ILE A 652 -2.17 8.18 20.38
C ILE A 652 -2.11 6.67 20.13
N ASP A 653 -0.91 6.13 19.86
CA ASP A 653 -0.67 4.71 19.60
C ASP A 653 -0.63 3.86 20.87
N ARG A 654 -0.58 4.47 22.06
CA ARG A 654 -0.58 3.78 23.37
C ARG A 654 -1.86 4.09 24.16
N ARG A 655 -2.10 3.31 25.22
CA ARG A 655 -3.22 3.55 26.15
C ARG A 655 -3.18 4.94 26.77
N ILE A 656 -4.36 5.50 27.01
CA ILE A 656 -4.57 6.83 27.58
C ILE A 656 -5.49 6.70 28.81
N PRO A 657 -4.98 6.12 29.92
CA PRO A 657 -5.80 5.85 31.10
C PRO A 657 -6.22 7.14 31.81
N ASP A 658 -5.43 8.21 31.67
CA ASP A 658 -5.69 9.51 32.24
C ASP A 658 -5.70 10.60 31.17
N LYS A 659 -6.91 11.04 30.79
CA LYS A 659 -7.09 12.10 29.80
C LYS A 659 -6.44 13.43 30.18
N ARG A 660 -6.18 13.69 31.48
CA ARG A 660 -5.56 14.95 31.94
C ARG A 660 -4.18 15.14 31.35
N VAL A 661 -3.46 14.04 31.10
CA VAL A 661 -2.14 14.07 30.45
C VAL A 661 -2.23 14.78 29.10
N TYR A 662 -3.25 14.47 28.29
CA TYR A 662 -3.44 15.10 26.97
C TYR A 662 -4.15 16.45 27.09
N ASP A 663 -5.18 16.57 27.94
CA ASP A 663 -5.96 17.80 28.11
C ASP A 663 -5.10 18.97 28.65
N GLU A 664 -4.08 18.67 29.46
CA GLU A 664 -3.17 19.67 30.06
C GLU A 664 -1.87 19.89 29.28
N THR A 665 -1.61 19.10 28.22
CA THR A 665 -0.42 19.25 27.35
C THR A 665 -0.64 20.41 26.39
N PRO A 666 0.09 21.54 26.52
CA PRO A 666 -0.24 22.79 25.82
C PRO A 666 -0.15 22.71 24.29
N ASN A 667 0.70 21.83 23.78
CA ASN A 667 0.94 21.61 22.37
C ASN A 667 -0.10 20.68 21.70
N PHE A 668 -1.13 20.23 22.42
CA PHE A 668 -2.25 19.45 21.89
C PHE A 668 -3.56 20.23 21.94
N LYS A 669 -4.44 20.03 20.95
CA LYS A 669 -5.77 20.64 20.93
C LYS A 669 -6.81 19.75 20.28
N PHE A 670 -7.97 19.68 20.91
CA PHE A 670 -9.15 19.01 20.38
C PHE A 670 -10.22 20.04 20.00
N ASN A 671 -10.88 19.82 18.88
CA ASN A 671 -12.08 20.55 18.46
C ASN A 671 -13.14 19.59 17.94
N ILE A 672 -14.41 19.86 18.19
CA ILE A 672 -15.49 19.05 17.64
C ILE A 672 -15.89 19.61 16.28
N VAL A 673 -15.81 18.77 15.26
CA VAL A 673 -16.20 19.08 13.88
C VAL A 673 -17.35 18.17 13.45
N LYS A 674 -18.07 18.57 12.40
CA LYS A 674 -19.15 17.79 11.82
C LYS A 674 -18.88 17.50 10.35
N VAL A 675 -19.05 16.24 9.95
CA VAL A 675 -18.98 15.81 8.55
C VAL A 675 -20.39 15.60 8.01
N TYR A 676 -20.76 16.36 6.99
CA TYR A 676 -22.06 16.31 6.33
C TYR A 676 -22.03 15.45 5.08
N HIS A 677 -23.17 14.92 4.66
CA HIS A 677 -23.30 14.25 3.36
C HIS A 677 -24.42 14.88 2.53
N GLU A 678 -24.11 15.15 1.26
CA GLU A 678 -25.06 15.64 0.27
C GLU A 678 -25.76 14.45 -0.40
N GLU A 679 -27.03 14.24 -0.06
CA GLU A 679 -27.85 13.26 -0.79
C GLU A 679 -28.05 13.74 -2.23
N GLN A 680 -27.78 12.86 -3.21
CA GLN A 680 -28.17 13.12 -4.60
C GLN A 680 -29.70 13.10 -4.70
N ASN A 681 -30.29 14.20 -5.18
CA ASN A 681 -31.74 14.34 -5.44
C ASN A 681 -32.23 13.41 -6.54
#